data_AF-A0A9P4YKE7-F1
#
_entry.id   AF-A0A9P4YKE7-F1
#
_cell.length_a   1.000
_cell.length_b   1.000
_cell.length_c   1.000
_cell.angle_alpha   90.00
_cell.angle_beta   90.00
_cell.angle_gamma   90.00
#
_symmetry.space_group_name_H-M   'P 1'
#
loop_
_entity.id
_entity.type
_entity.pdbx_description
1 polymer ?
#
loop_
_entity_poly.entity_id
_entity_poly.type
_entity_poly.pdbx_seq_one_letter_code
_entity_poly.pdbx_strand_id
1 'polypeptide(L)'
;MEEGSHESRTVENPFVKPENQRWSVSLPRSLVRSVSPPPARARKRRREGQHPRRVADEDDTKPEDQPQSELKVDIAAIEAGKAEVEDHLEVFSARLRASTRPELPQVPRLAHSAWRDLYQRNQHEDGKHFVVHQHDHPIAGPHYDLRLQFSRTSSLSFAIMYGLPGNPNSKRLSRNATETRVHNVWPNPAWLVKMFYTLSLLALCATTATASYGSNLNYRSPSLHHPSLGISVPKVLKRTDPAIEFAPKKLNFTHGVASGDPYATSVILWTRCSPQFDDVNDNSTVSGDVPLYNPVPVHKDTDEHKPVSKAPICLEFKVAKDEKFKKVIEKGTVYTSSDIDYTVKVEATKLKPFTDYYYQFNVCDSDKKSPIGRTKTAPAEDDLVEDISLAVYSCSNYPFGFFNAYGNPVRKDSVDYVLHLGDYIYEYQDGHYGSGKDIGRVPLPDRDIFTLYDYRKRHATYRTDLDLLASHQRFPWIPVWDDHEVADNTYRDGSSKLNNTEESFVADGGISTDQRKMNAVRAYFEWMPIRQVEMDDNLRIWRNFQLGSLVDVIMLDTRVYDRSITDLTWNKGYVSQLRGDASRSLMGSRQENWFYRNLIESAERGAKWRVIGSQVVFSHINESAAFGAARNLNNDAWSGYQANRNRTFKTLYDHKIPNNIMIAGDSHANWVSDLVWLDEVPYDPKTGEGAIDVEFAGSAISSPSPAGRKINIENSIEKSKLLATTNKVLQWSELYYRGYFELHFNQKEVQARFFGTPHIRDRNPDEIPLANFTVKAGANRLDRGKVGVPGGGVVENGWLKGGKVVQTNLTNNTESGMWHINK
;
A
#
# COMPACT_ATOMS: atom_id res chain seq x y z
N MET A 1 37.25 -31.08 42.27
CA MET A 1 38.71 -31.17 42.09
C MET A 1 38.93 -32.41 41.24
N GLU A 2 39.36 -32.31 40.00
CA GLU A 2 40.00 -31.18 39.29
C GLU A 2 39.08 -30.46 38.29
N GLU A 3 39.50 -29.28 37.84
CA GLU A 3 38.87 -28.51 36.75
C GLU A 3 39.58 -28.82 35.42
N GLY A 4 38.83 -29.03 34.35
CA GLY A 4 39.35 -29.13 32.99
C GLY A 4 38.92 -27.93 32.15
N SER A 5 39.86 -27.06 31.78
CA SER A 5 39.59 -25.88 30.97
C SER A 5 39.26 -26.24 29.51
N HIS A 6 38.09 -25.82 29.04
CA HIS A 6 37.82 -25.77 27.60
C HIS A 6 38.10 -24.36 27.07
N GLU A 7 39.26 -24.19 26.42
CA GLU A 7 39.56 -22.98 25.66
C GLU A 7 38.55 -22.78 24.53
N SER A 8 37.88 -21.62 24.51
CA SER A 8 37.05 -21.20 23.39
C SER A 8 37.95 -20.90 22.19
N ARG A 9 38.01 -21.83 21.23
CA ARG A 9 38.87 -21.69 20.06
C ARG A 9 38.27 -20.68 19.07
N THR A 10 38.68 -19.42 19.20
CA THR A 10 38.35 -18.35 18.25
C THR A 10 38.95 -18.68 16.88
N VAL A 11 38.16 -18.57 15.82
CA VAL A 11 38.61 -18.74 14.43
C VAL A 11 38.50 -17.40 13.72
N GLU A 12 39.57 -16.96 13.07
CA GLU A 12 39.58 -15.68 12.34
C GLU A 12 38.63 -15.69 11.13
N ASN A 13 38.09 -14.52 10.80
CA ASN A 13 37.08 -14.32 9.77
C ASN A 13 37.64 -14.65 8.36
N PRO A 14 37.14 -15.69 7.67
CA PRO A 14 37.68 -16.13 6.38
C PRO A 14 37.25 -15.26 5.19
N PHE A 15 36.46 -14.20 5.40
CA PHE A 15 35.85 -13.38 4.33
C PHE A 15 36.36 -11.93 4.25
N VAL A 16 37.31 -11.51 5.11
CA VAL A 16 37.90 -10.16 5.04
C VAL A 16 39.24 -10.20 4.30
N LYS A 17 39.36 -9.45 3.21
CA LYS A 17 40.62 -9.32 2.47
C LYS A 17 41.51 -8.20 3.03
N PRO A 18 42.85 -8.37 3.10
CA PRO A 18 43.77 -7.37 3.64
C PRO A 18 43.81 -6.01 2.92
N GLU A 19 43.34 -5.97 1.66
CA GLU A 19 43.38 -4.79 0.79
C GLU A 19 42.45 -3.63 1.23
N ASN A 20 41.54 -3.87 2.19
CA ASN A 20 40.62 -2.87 2.73
C ASN A 20 41.20 -1.99 3.87
N GLN A 21 42.47 -2.16 4.26
CA GLN A 21 43.04 -1.45 5.42
C GLN A 21 43.84 -0.17 5.11
N ARG A 22 43.91 0.29 3.84
CA ARG A 22 44.70 1.49 3.48
C ARG A 22 44.09 2.32 2.35
N TRP A 23 43.39 3.39 2.69
CA TRP A 23 43.12 4.50 1.76
C TRP A 23 43.54 5.84 2.37
N SER A 24 44.13 6.69 1.53
CA SER A 24 44.50 8.07 1.84
C SER A 24 44.04 8.97 0.70
N VAL A 25 43.27 10.01 1.01
CA VAL A 25 42.64 10.85 0.00
C VAL A 25 43.60 11.96 -0.45
N SER A 26 43.84 12.05 -1.75
CA SER A 26 44.39 13.26 -2.38
C SER A 26 43.33 13.87 -3.32
N LEU A 27 43.20 15.19 -3.29
CA LEU A 27 42.14 15.90 -4.01
C LEU A 27 42.37 15.89 -5.53
N PRO A 28 41.36 15.55 -6.35
CA PRO A 28 41.46 15.65 -7.81
C PRO A 28 41.69 17.09 -8.29
N ARG A 29 42.54 17.27 -9.31
CA ARG A 29 42.87 18.57 -9.92
C ARG A 29 41.74 19.22 -10.75
N SER A 30 40.50 18.73 -10.66
CA SER A 30 39.35 19.23 -11.42
C SER A 30 38.71 20.49 -10.84
N LEU A 31 39.06 20.91 -9.62
CA LEU A 31 38.55 22.13 -8.96
C LEU A 31 39.18 23.45 -9.48
N VAL A 32 39.69 23.50 -10.71
CA VAL A 32 40.32 24.69 -11.30
C VAL A 32 39.81 24.97 -12.72
N ARG A 33 38.57 25.47 -12.84
CA ARG A 33 38.17 26.54 -13.79
C ARG A 33 36.70 26.95 -13.66
N SER A 34 36.39 28.15 -14.15
CA SER A 34 35.13 28.87 -13.94
C SER A 34 34.29 29.07 -15.20
N VAL A 35 33.00 28.71 -15.11
CA VAL A 35 31.76 29.38 -15.60
C VAL A 35 31.69 29.95 -17.04
N SER A 36 30.60 29.62 -17.74
CA SER A 36 29.91 30.52 -18.70
C SER A 36 28.41 30.13 -18.88
N PRO A 37 27.46 31.07 -19.01
CA PRO A 37 26.01 30.79 -19.10
C PRO A 37 25.45 30.76 -20.55
N PRO A 38 24.27 30.15 -20.78
CA PRO A 38 23.64 30.03 -22.11
C PRO A 38 22.68 31.19 -22.50
N PRO A 39 22.42 31.41 -23.82
CA PRO A 39 21.52 32.47 -24.33
C PRO A 39 20.04 32.03 -24.50
N ALA A 40 19.15 32.97 -24.81
CA ALA A 40 17.70 32.80 -24.69
C ALA A 40 16.84 32.95 -25.98
N ARG A 41 15.77 32.12 -26.05
CA ARG A 41 14.43 32.28 -26.69
C ARG A 41 14.26 32.56 -28.20
N ALA A 42 13.28 31.85 -28.79
CA ALA A 42 12.36 32.34 -29.83
C ALA A 42 10.97 31.66 -29.75
N ARG A 43 9.92 32.25 -30.36
CA ARG A 43 8.48 31.91 -30.21
C ARG A 43 7.76 32.00 -31.57
N LYS A 44 6.76 31.15 -31.88
CA LYS A 44 5.95 31.27 -33.13
C LYS A 44 4.45 30.96 -32.98
N ARG A 45 3.67 31.22 -34.05
CA ARG A 45 2.25 31.67 -34.06
C ARG A 45 1.24 30.67 -34.68
N ARG A 46 -0.06 30.88 -34.40
CA ARG A 46 -1.28 30.15 -34.85
C ARG A 46 -1.89 30.75 -36.14
N ARG A 47 -2.80 30.03 -36.83
CA ARG A 47 -3.77 30.52 -37.86
C ARG A 47 -5.04 29.65 -37.93
N GLU A 48 -6.13 30.20 -38.49
CA GLU A 48 -7.51 29.64 -38.58
C GLU A 48 -8.06 29.65 -40.03
N GLY A 49 -9.23 29.02 -40.28
CA GLY A 49 -10.00 29.05 -41.54
C GLY A 49 -11.45 28.47 -41.40
N GLN A 50 -12.41 28.91 -42.23
CA GLN A 50 -13.88 28.77 -42.02
C GLN A 50 -14.68 27.93 -43.05
N HIS A 51 -15.98 27.69 -42.74
CA HIS A 51 -17.05 26.98 -43.50
C HIS A 51 -17.69 27.76 -44.68
N PRO A 52 -18.59 27.12 -45.48
CA PRO A 52 -20.02 27.56 -45.53
C PRO A 52 -21.10 26.43 -45.64
N ARG A 53 -22.41 26.83 -45.73
CA ARG A 53 -23.69 26.03 -45.66
C ARG A 53 -24.66 26.29 -46.85
N ARG A 54 -25.72 25.44 -47.03
CA ARG A 54 -27.12 25.62 -47.59
C ARG A 54 -27.55 24.41 -48.48
N VAL A 55 -28.82 24.02 -48.76
CA VAL A 55 -30.23 24.27 -48.29
C VAL A 55 -31.13 23.03 -48.66
N ALA A 56 -32.47 23.08 -48.55
CA ALA A 56 -33.46 21.97 -48.76
C ALA A 56 -34.59 22.31 -49.78
N ASP A 57 -35.51 21.34 -50.03
CA ASP A 57 -36.98 21.39 -50.37
C ASP A 57 -37.45 19.92 -50.70
N GLU A 58 -38.50 19.30 -50.11
CA GLU A 58 -39.98 19.23 -50.43
C GLU A 58 -40.34 18.60 -51.82
N ASP A 59 -41.33 17.70 -52.06
CA ASP A 59 -42.49 17.13 -51.31
C ASP A 59 -42.99 15.75 -51.92
N ASP A 60 -44.01 15.10 -51.30
CA ASP A 60 -45.15 14.30 -51.86
C ASP A 60 -45.32 12.75 -51.61
N THR A 61 -46.51 12.43 -51.04
CA THR A 61 -47.39 11.22 -50.86
C THR A 61 -46.96 9.74 -50.62
N LYS A 62 -47.84 9.00 -49.90
CA LYS A 62 -47.74 7.59 -49.38
C LYS A 62 -48.56 6.56 -50.19
N PRO A 63 -48.33 5.23 -50.06
CA PRO A 63 -49.15 4.40 -49.14
C PRO A 63 -48.40 3.28 -48.37
N GLU A 64 -49.13 2.50 -47.56
CA GLU A 64 -48.68 1.57 -46.50
C GLU A 64 -48.08 0.24 -47.01
N ASP A 65 -46.97 -0.26 -46.44
CA ASP A 65 -46.92 -1.23 -45.31
C ASP A 65 -45.47 -1.79 -45.12
N GLN A 66 -44.96 -1.77 -43.88
CA GLN A 66 -43.62 -2.17 -43.35
C GLN A 66 -42.41 -2.40 -44.32
N PRO A 67 -41.26 -1.74 -44.06
CA PRO A 67 -40.41 -2.20 -42.95
C PRO A 67 -39.75 -1.09 -42.08
N GLN A 68 -39.31 -1.51 -40.88
CA GLN A 68 -38.35 -0.85 -39.98
C GLN A 68 -38.04 0.64 -40.25
N SER A 69 -38.78 1.55 -39.61
CA SER A 69 -38.19 2.84 -39.26
C SER A 69 -37.19 2.62 -38.12
N GLU A 70 -35.93 2.34 -38.46
CA GLU A 70 -34.85 2.73 -37.56
C GLU A 70 -35.03 4.23 -37.27
N LEU A 71 -35.23 4.58 -36.00
CA LEU A 71 -35.18 5.96 -35.55
C LEU A 71 -33.74 6.48 -35.75
N LYS A 72 -33.44 6.94 -36.97
CA LYS A 72 -32.22 7.64 -37.36
C LYS A 72 -32.20 9.06 -36.79
N VAL A 73 -32.47 9.17 -35.49
CA VAL A 73 -32.21 10.38 -34.73
C VAL A 73 -30.71 10.36 -34.42
N ASP A 74 -29.99 11.30 -35.02
CA ASP A 74 -28.56 11.48 -34.77
C ASP A 74 -28.36 12.03 -33.36
N ILE A 75 -27.86 11.18 -32.46
CA ILE A 75 -27.64 11.59 -31.07
C ILE A 75 -26.53 12.63 -30.98
N ALA A 76 -25.58 12.68 -31.92
CA ALA A 76 -24.59 13.77 -31.96
C ALA A 76 -25.24 15.12 -32.31
N ALA A 77 -26.38 15.13 -33.01
CA ALA A 77 -27.19 16.33 -33.22
C ALA A 77 -27.99 16.70 -31.96
N ILE A 78 -28.57 15.72 -31.24
CA ILE A 78 -29.24 15.97 -29.94
C ILE A 78 -28.25 16.51 -28.91
N GLU A 79 -27.12 15.82 -28.69
CA GLU A 79 -26.04 16.20 -27.76
C GLU A 79 -25.46 17.58 -28.06
N ALA A 80 -25.42 17.98 -29.34
CA ALA A 80 -24.98 19.31 -29.74
C ALA A 80 -26.06 20.40 -29.59
N GLY A 81 -27.25 20.08 -29.06
CA GLY A 81 -28.39 20.99 -28.94
C GLY A 81 -28.98 21.42 -30.29
N LYS A 82 -28.85 20.57 -31.32
CA LYS A 82 -29.27 20.85 -32.71
C LYS A 82 -30.50 20.06 -33.15
N ALA A 83 -30.99 19.16 -32.32
CA ALA A 83 -32.23 18.41 -32.52
C ALA A 83 -32.92 18.21 -31.17
N GLU A 84 -34.23 18.45 -31.11
CA GLU A 84 -35.07 18.14 -29.94
C GLU A 84 -35.66 16.72 -30.05
N VAL A 85 -36.09 16.17 -28.93
CA VAL A 85 -36.68 14.82 -28.84
C VAL A 85 -38.00 14.91 -28.09
N GLU A 86 -39.10 14.58 -28.75
CA GLU A 86 -40.43 14.59 -28.13
C GLU A 86 -40.71 13.30 -27.35
N ASP A 87 -40.41 12.13 -27.93
CA ASP A 87 -40.55 10.83 -27.25
C ASP A 87 -39.18 10.23 -26.89
N HIS A 88 -38.66 10.69 -25.74
CA HIS A 88 -37.44 10.13 -25.14
C HIS A 88 -37.56 8.63 -24.79
N LEU A 89 -38.76 8.13 -24.51
CA LEU A 89 -38.96 6.73 -24.16
C LEU A 89 -38.75 5.83 -25.38
N GLU A 90 -39.36 6.14 -26.53
CA GLU A 90 -39.22 5.31 -27.74
C GLU A 90 -37.78 5.31 -28.25
N VAL A 91 -37.13 6.47 -28.33
CA VAL A 91 -35.73 6.58 -28.79
C VAL A 91 -34.80 5.73 -27.92
N PHE A 92 -34.96 5.81 -26.60
CA PHE A 92 -34.16 5.03 -25.66
C PHE A 92 -34.48 3.52 -25.74
N SER A 93 -35.77 3.18 -25.82
CA SER A 93 -36.25 1.80 -25.96
C SER A 93 -35.77 1.11 -27.24
N ALA A 94 -35.83 1.79 -28.38
CA ALA A 94 -35.35 1.24 -29.65
C ALA A 94 -33.86 0.85 -29.56
N ARG A 95 -33.03 1.68 -28.91
CA ARG A 95 -31.59 1.42 -28.72
C ARG A 95 -31.32 0.30 -27.73
N LEU A 96 -32.10 0.18 -26.65
CA LEU A 96 -32.01 -0.97 -25.75
C LEU A 96 -32.33 -2.29 -26.47
N ARG A 97 -33.40 -2.34 -27.30
CA ARG A 97 -33.73 -3.53 -28.11
C ARG A 97 -32.60 -3.93 -29.05
N ALA A 98 -32.02 -2.97 -29.77
CA ALA A 98 -30.89 -3.21 -30.68
C ALA A 98 -29.61 -3.70 -29.98
N SER A 99 -29.56 -3.62 -28.65
CA SER A 99 -28.40 -3.92 -27.81
C SER A 99 -28.62 -5.11 -26.87
N THR A 100 -29.70 -5.89 -26.99
CA THR A 100 -29.96 -6.99 -26.05
C THR A 100 -28.96 -8.16 -26.23
N ARG A 101 -28.38 -8.63 -25.12
CA ARG A 101 -27.64 -9.91 -25.10
C ARG A 101 -28.61 -11.09 -25.15
N PRO A 102 -28.21 -12.27 -25.68
CA PRO A 102 -29.01 -13.49 -25.63
C PRO A 102 -29.54 -13.80 -24.21
N GLU A 103 -30.73 -14.38 -24.13
CA GLU A 103 -31.32 -14.81 -22.87
C GLU A 103 -30.52 -15.96 -22.24
N LEU A 104 -30.41 -15.94 -20.91
CA LEU A 104 -29.72 -16.98 -20.13
C LEU A 104 -30.70 -17.55 -19.10
N PRO A 105 -30.99 -18.88 -19.08
CA PRO A 105 -32.13 -19.45 -18.35
C PRO A 105 -32.17 -19.26 -16.81
N GLN A 106 -31.12 -18.72 -16.20
CA GLN A 106 -30.98 -18.61 -14.74
C GLN A 106 -30.72 -17.18 -14.24
N VAL A 107 -30.78 -16.17 -15.12
CA VAL A 107 -30.60 -14.76 -14.73
C VAL A 107 -31.93 -14.02 -14.93
N PRO A 108 -32.62 -13.58 -13.85
CA PRO A 108 -33.80 -12.74 -13.98
C PRO A 108 -33.46 -11.46 -14.75
N ARG A 109 -34.23 -11.16 -15.80
CA ARG A 109 -34.10 -9.94 -16.59
C ARG A 109 -35.45 -9.26 -16.75
N LEU A 110 -35.46 -7.93 -16.70
CA LEU A 110 -36.65 -7.15 -17.03
C LEU A 110 -36.86 -7.19 -18.54
N ALA A 111 -37.96 -7.81 -18.99
CA ALA A 111 -38.32 -7.83 -20.40
C ALA A 111 -38.52 -6.40 -20.92
N HIS A 112 -38.17 -6.15 -22.19
CA HIS A 112 -38.23 -4.80 -22.75
C HIS A 112 -39.66 -4.18 -22.74
N SER A 113 -40.69 -5.01 -22.91
CA SER A 113 -42.09 -4.62 -22.73
C SER A 113 -42.38 -4.18 -21.29
N ALA A 114 -41.95 -4.97 -20.30
CA ALA A 114 -42.10 -4.66 -18.88
C ALA A 114 -41.33 -3.40 -18.45
N TRP A 115 -40.19 -3.10 -19.08
CA TRP A 115 -39.47 -1.83 -18.91
C TRP A 115 -40.30 -0.61 -19.38
N ARG A 116 -40.87 -0.66 -20.59
CA ARG A 116 -41.74 0.43 -21.09
C ARG A 116 -42.99 0.62 -20.24
N ASP A 117 -43.63 -0.48 -19.87
CA ASP A 117 -44.81 -0.54 -19.01
C ASP A 117 -44.51 0.03 -17.61
N LEU A 118 -43.33 -0.24 -17.04
CA LEU A 118 -42.86 0.38 -15.80
C LEU A 118 -42.76 1.91 -15.92
N TYR A 119 -42.15 2.43 -16.99
CA TYR A 119 -42.05 3.88 -17.22
C TYR A 119 -43.43 4.53 -17.44
N GLN A 120 -44.31 3.88 -18.22
CA GLN A 120 -45.64 4.41 -18.53
C GLN A 120 -46.55 4.45 -17.30
N ARG A 121 -46.59 3.40 -16.48
CA ARG A 121 -47.40 3.35 -15.25
C ARG A 121 -46.91 4.27 -14.12
N ASN A 122 -45.71 4.84 -14.22
CA ASN A 122 -45.19 5.82 -13.27
C ASN A 122 -45.46 7.28 -13.70
N GLN A 123 -46.51 7.51 -14.51
CA GLN A 123 -46.97 8.84 -14.88
C GLN A 123 -47.92 9.44 -13.83
N HIS A 124 -47.70 10.71 -13.51
CA HIS A 124 -48.53 11.51 -12.63
C HIS A 124 -48.70 12.93 -13.22
N GLU A 125 -49.61 13.72 -12.66
CA GLU A 125 -49.88 15.10 -13.11
C GLU A 125 -48.63 16.02 -13.02
N ASP A 126 -47.75 15.79 -12.03
CA ASP A 126 -46.50 16.53 -11.83
C ASP A 126 -45.29 15.97 -12.61
N GLY A 127 -45.45 14.91 -13.43
CA GLY A 127 -44.38 14.31 -14.23
C GLY A 127 -44.29 12.78 -14.13
N LYS A 128 -43.07 12.23 -14.23
CA LYS A 128 -42.81 10.78 -14.14
C LYS A 128 -41.98 10.45 -12.90
N HIS A 129 -42.31 9.40 -12.17
CA HIS A 129 -41.51 8.91 -11.04
C HIS A 129 -40.25 8.14 -11.52
N PHE A 130 -40.32 7.51 -12.70
CA PHE A 130 -39.17 7.01 -13.44
C PHE A 130 -38.92 7.89 -14.67
N VAL A 131 -37.72 8.45 -14.81
CA VAL A 131 -37.34 9.40 -15.87
C VAL A 131 -36.09 8.90 -16.60
N VAL A 132 -36.00 9.12 -17.90
CA VAL A 132 -34.75 9.00 -18.67
C VAL A 132 -34.24 10.42 -18.88
N HIS A 133 -33.04 10.74 -18.36
CA HIS A 133 -32.49 12.11 -18.38
C HIS A 133 -31.12 12.10 -19.07
N GLN A 134 -30.92 12.99 -20.04
CA GLN A 134 -29.60 13.22 -20.63
C GLN A 134 -28.75 14.09 -19.69
N HIS A 135 -27.53 13.65 -19.37
CA HIS A 135 -26.62 14.28 -18.43
C HIS A 135 -25.23 14.37 -19.05
N ASP A 136 -24.60 15.55 -19.01
CA ASP A 136 -23.20 15.73 -19.40
C ASP A 136 -22.31 15.76 -18.15
N HIS A 137 -21.58 14.67 -17.90
CA HIS A 137 -20.72 14.53 -16.73
C HIS A 137 -19.26 14.85 -17.09
N PRO A 138 -18.54 15.71 -16.33
CA PRO A 138 -17.23 16.25 -16.72
C PRO A 138 -16.10 15.23 -16.96
N ILE A 139 -16.29 13.96 -16.60
CA ILE A 139 -15.34 12.85 -16.87
C ILE A 139 -15.87 11.87 -17.93
N ALA A 140 -17.18 11.70 -18.04
CA ALA A 140 -17.83 10.68 -18.87
C ALA A 140 -18.39 11.22 -20.20
N GLY A 141 -18.65 12.53 -20.28
CA GLY A 141 -19.35 13.19 -21.38
C GLY A 141 -20.88 13.02 -21.31
N PRO A 142 -21.59 13.36 -22.39
CA PRO A 142 -23.03 13.16 -22.51
C PRO A 142 -23.41 11.67 -22.46
N HIS A 143 -24.36 11.33 -21.59
CA HIS A 143 -24.93 9.99 -21.42
C HIS A 143 -26.39 10.10 -20.96
N TYR A 144 -27.08 8.96 -20.84
CA TYR A 144 -28.47 8.91 -20.36
C TYR A 144 -28.55 8.16 -19.03
N ASP A 145 -29.15 8.81 -18.04
CA ASP A 145 -29.43 8.24 -16.72
C ASP A 145 -30.87 7.75 -16.67
N LEU A 146 -31.07 6.52 -16.21
CA LEU A 146 -32.36 6.05 -15.71
C LEU A 146 -32.51 6.52 -14.26
N ARG A 147 -33.39 7.48 -14.01
CA ARG A 147 -33.59 8.09 -12.69
C ARG A 147 -34.92 7.65 -12.08
N LEU A 148 -34.87 7.01 -10.92
CA LEU A 148 -36.01 6.81 -10.03
C LEU A 148 -36.07 7.97 -9.04
N GLN A 149 -37.01 8.88 -9.23
CA GLN A 149 -37.37 9.82 -8.18
C GLN A 149 -38.24 9.08 -7.15
N PHE A 150 -37.96 9.25 -5.87
CA PHE A 150 -38.71 8.59 -4.78
C PHE A 150 -39.19 9.56 -3.70
N SER A 151 -38.84 10.85 -3.82
CA SER A 151 -39.46 11.94 -3.08
C SER A 151 -39.35 13.24 -3.88
N ARG A 152 -39.99 14.31 -3.40
CA ARG A 152 -39.87 15.66 -3.99
C ARG A 152 -38.43 16.17 -4.06
N THR A 153 -37.54 15.68 -3.21
CA THR A 153 -36.16 16.17 -3.05
C THR A 153 -35.09 15.11 -3.34
N SER A 154 -35.47 13.84 -3.55
CA SER A 154 -34.54 12.73 -3.58
C SER A 154 -34.82 11.76 -4.73
N SER A 155 -33.74 11.25 -5.31
CA SER A 155 -33.75 10.33 -6.44
C SER A 155 -32.55 9.39 -6.39
N LEU A 156 -32.72 8.22 -7.00
CA LEU A 156 -31.67 7.26 -7.34
C LEU A 156 -31.45 7.31 -8.86
N SER A 157 -30.21 7.25 -9.32
CA SER A 157 -29.88 7.27 -10.76
C SER A 157 -29.05 6.05 -11.14
N PHE A 158 -29.32 5.49 -12.31
CA PHE A 158 -28.58 4.40 -12.93
C PHE A 158 -28.04 4.88 -14.27
N ALA A 159 -26.73 5.15 -14.35
CA ALA A 159 -26.12 5.67 -15.56
C ALA A 159 -25.99 4.59 -16.63
N ILE A 160 -26.49 4.86 -17.84
CA ILE A 160 -26.41 3.95 -18.99
C ILE A 160 -25.50 4.61 -20.01
N MET A 161 -24.20 4.37 -19.83
CA MET A 161 -23.15 4.91 -20.69
C MET A 161 -23.15 4.28 -22.09
N TYR A 162 -22.59 5.01 -23.06
CA TYR A 162 -22.40 4.54 -24.42
C TYR A 162 -21.56 3.25 -24.49
N GLY A 163 -22.19 2.16 -24.96
CA GLY A 163 -21.51 0.98 -25.49
C GLY A 163 -21.56 -0.27 -24.62
N LEU A 164 -21.89 -1.38 -25.26
CA LEU A 164 -21.67 -2.74 -24.73
C LEU A 164 -20.24 -3.23 -25.03
N PRO A 165 -19.78 -4.32 -24.39
CA PRO A 165 -18.45 -4.86 -24.63
C PRO A 165 -18.29 -5.28 -26.09
N GLY A 166 -17.19 -4.85 -26.74
CA GLY A 166 -16.84 -5.32 -28.08
C GLY A 166 -17.07 -4.35 -29.24
N ASN A 167 -17.12 -3.02 -29.02
CA ASN A 167 -16.94 -2.08 -30.13
C ASN A 167 -15.45 -2.06 -30.56
N PRO A 168 -15.09 -2.53 -31.78
CA PRO A 168 -13.69 -2.61 -32.22
C PRO A 168 -13.01 -1.24 -32.40
N ASN A 169 -13.77 -0.14 -32.38
CA ASN A 169 -13.26 1.22 -32.52
C ASN A 169 -13.27 2.03 -31.20
N SER A 170 -13.67 1.45 -30.06
CA SER A 170 -13.62 2.17 -28.78
C SER A 170 -12.20 2.26 -28.22
N LYS A 171 -11.73 3.49 -27.94
CA LYS A 171 -10.44 3.75 -27.28
C LYS A 171 -10.53 3.89 -25.75
N ARG A 172 -11.71 3.65 -25.15
CA ARG A 172 -11.91 3.61 -23.69
C ARG A 172 -12.75 2.38 -23.32
N LEU A 173 -12.29 1.62 -22.32
CA LEU A 173 -12.99 0.45 -21.79
C LEU A 173 -13.95 0.87 -20.68
N SER A 174 -15.16 0.31 -20.69
CA SER A 174 -16.30 0.76 -19.90
C SER A 174 -16.13 0.55 -18.39
N ARG A 175 -16.40 1.58 -17.60
CA ARG A 175 -16.83 1.42 -16.19
C ARG A 175 -18.35 1.28 -16.16
N ASN A 176 -18.87 0.41 -15.31
CA ASN A 176 -20.26 0.47 -14.88
C ASN A 176 -20.28 1.24 -13.55
N ALA A 177 -20.96 2.38 -13.48
CA ALA A 177 -21.00 3.21 -12.29
C ALA A 177 -22.45 3.39 -11.84
N THR A 178 -22.82 2.76 -10.72
CA THR A 178 -24.07 3.07 -10.02
C THR A 178 -23.86 4.37 -9.26
N GLU A 179 -24.29 5.49 -9.82
CA GLU A 179 -24.15 6.80 -9.16
C GLU A 179 -25.33 7.10 -8.24
N THR A 180 -25.18 6.74 -6.96
CA THR A 180 -26.15 7.04 -5.90
C THR A 180 -26.08 8.52 -5.47
N ARG A 181 -26.41 9.46 -6.37
CA ARG A 181 -26.53 10.90 -6.03
C ARG A 181 -27.94 11.26 -5.57
N VAL A 182 -28.07 11.57 -4.28
CA VAL A 182 -29.23 12.28 -3.72
C VAL A 182 -29.18 13.76 -4.16
N HIS A 183 -29.73 14.06 -5.33
CA HIS A 183 -29.85 15.42 -5.83
C HIS A 183 -31.03 16.17 -5.18
N ASN A 184 -30.75 16.94 -4.13
CA ASN A 184 -31.66 18.00 -3.65
C ASN A 184 -31.83 19.07 -4.74
N VAL A 185 -32.92 19.02 -5.52
CA VAL A 185 -33.25 20.04 -6.52
C VAL A 185 -34.48 20.85 -6.10
N TRP A 186 -34.24 21.85 -5.25
CA TRP A 186 -34.82 23.19 -5.42
C TRP A 186 -34.03 24.22 -4.59
N PRO A 187 -32.94 24.78 -5.14
CA PRO A 187 -32.36 26.01 -4.64
C PRO A 187 -33.12 27.20 -5.26
N ASN A 188 -33.90 27.89 -4.44
CA ASN A 188 -34.38 29.24 -4.77
C ASN A 188 -33.17 30.20 -4.71
N PRO A 189 -32.79 30.91 -5.80
CA PRO A 189 -31.51 31.62 -5.89
C PRO A 189 -31.52 32.96 -5.12
N ALA A 190 -31.34 32.90 -3.80
CA ALA A 190 -31.35 34.11 -2.95
C ALA A 190 -30.31 34.18 -1.81
N TRP A 191 -29.46 33.15 -1.60
CA TRP A 191 -28.68 33.02 -0.35
C TRP A 191 -27.14 32.95 -0.44
N LEU A 192 -26.55 33.19 -1.62
CA LEU A 192 -25.09 33.03 -1.85
C LEU A 192 -24.32 34.34 -2.15
N VAL A 193 -24.61 35.43 -1.43
CA VAL A 193 -23.92 36.74 -1.62
C VAL A 193 -23.39 37.37 -0.31
N LYS A 194 -23.44 36.69 0.84
CA LYS A 194 -23.07 37.27 2.16
C LYS A 194 -22.11 36.44 3.03
N MET A 195 -21.11 35.78 2.44
CA MET A 195 -20.11 35.04 3.24
C MET A 195 -18.65 35.13 2.74
N PHE A 196 -18.25 36.25 2.14
CA PHE A 196 -16.84 36.53 1.79
C PHE A 196 -16.48 38.01 1.99
N TYR A 197 -16.40 38.48 3.24
CA TYR A 197 -15.64 39.69 3.62
C TYR A 197 -15.51 39.79 5.16
N THR A 198 -14.54 39.08 5.75
CA THR A 198 -13.83 39.43 7.02
C THR A 198 -12.90 38.29 7.41
N LEU A 199 -11.59 38.43 7.19
CA LEU A 199 -10.46 37.88 7.99
C LEU A 199 -9.15 38.06 7.22
N SER A 200 -8.66 39.30 7.17
CA SER A 200 -7.36 39.64 6.59
C SER A 200 -6.84 40.94 7.23
N LEU A 201 -6.46 40.87 8.51
CA LEU A 201 -5.64 41.88 9.24
C LEU A 201 -5.50 41.45 10.72
N LEU A 202 -4.43 40.72 11.05
CA LEU A 202 -3.75 40.64 12.36
C LEU A 202 -2.72 39.50 12.36
N ALA A 203 -1.52 39.77 11.82
CA ALA A 203 -0.40 38.82 11.84
C ALA A 203 0.95 39.56 11.78
N LEU A 204 1.23 40.42 12.76
CA LEU A 204 2.53 41.08 12.97
C LEU A 204 2.77 41.31 14.47
N CYS A 205 3.14 40.25 15.18
CA CYS A 205 3.78 40.28 16.49
C CYS A 205 4.65 39.02 16.66
N ALA A 206 5.65 39.08 17.53
CA ALA A 206 6.76 38.12 17.60
C ALA A 206 6.31 36.64 17.72
N THR A 207 6.89 35.78 16.87
CA THR A 207 6.64 34.34 16.89
C THR A 207 7.38 33.64 18.04
N THR A 208 6.79 33.64 19.23
CA THR A 208 6.95 32.48 20.10
C THR A 208 6.29 31.28 19.40
N ALA A 209 7.01 30.16 19.30
CA ALA A 209 6.48 28.97 18.62
C ALA A 209 5.46 28.27 19.53
N THR A 210 4.23 28.77 19.56
CA THR A 210 3.11 28.11 20.25
C THR A 210 2.83 26.77 19.59
N ALA A 211 2.72 25.71 20.40
CA ALA A 211 2.31 24.40 19.91
C ALA A 211 0.95 24.49 19.18
N SER A 212 0.76 23.63 18.19
CA SER A 212 -0.49 23.57 17.42
C SER A 212 -0.86 22.15 17.07
N TYR A 213 -2.15 21.83 17.16
CA TYR A 213 -2.71 20.59 16.63
C TYR A 213 -2.51 20.48 15.11
N GLY A 214 -2.53 21.59 14.37
CA GLY A 214 -2.31 21.62 12.92
C GLY A 214 -0.86 21.33 12.49
N SER A 215 0.09 21.38 13.43
CA SER A 215 1.48 20.94 13.21
C SER A 215 1.62 19.42 13.28
N ASN A 216 0.69 18.73 13.94
CA ASN A 216 0.65 17.28 14.01
C ASN A 216 -0.14 16.74 12.81
N LEU A 217 0.52 16.01 11.92
CA LEU A 217 -0.06 15.48 10.69
C LEU A 217 -1.22 14.51 10.96
N ASN A 218 -1.30 13.92 12.16
CA ASN A 218 -2.38 12.99 12.52
C ASN A 218 -3.75 13.67 12.74
N TYR A 219 -3.84 14.99 12.95
CA TYR A 219 -5.13 15.71 12.92
C TYR A 219 -5.55 16.20 11.54
N ARG A 220 -4.58 16.38 10.64
CA ARG A 220 -4.87 16.87 9.29
C ARG A 220 -5.73 15.85 8.57
N SER A 221 -6.51 16.34 7.60
CA SER A 221 -7.14 15.43 6.66
C SER A 221 -6.05 14.60 5.98
N PRO A 222 -6.21 13.28 5.90
CA PRO A 222 -5.30 12.44 5.16
C PRO A 222 -5.48 12.61 3.62
N SER A 223 -6.38 13.50 3.21
CA SER A 223 -6.49 14.11 1.89
C SER A 223 -6.14 15.61 1.94
N LEU A 224 -5.29 16.07 1.02
CA LEU A 224 -5.08 17.51 0.83
C LEU A 224 -6.27 18.22 0.16
N HIS A 225 -7.11 17.47 -0.57
CA HIS A 225 -8.24 18.01 -1.33
C HIS A 225 -9.54 18.09 -0.52
N HIS A 226 -9.68 17.26 0.52
CA HIS A 226 -10.86 17.24 1.38
C HIS A 226 -10.51 17.49 2.86
N PRO A 227 -10.25 18.74 3.28
CA PRO A 227 -9.91 19.08 4.68
C PRO A 227 -10.92 18.61 5.72
N SER A 228 -12.20 18.43 5.34
CA SER A 228 -13.30 17.95 6.19
C SER A 228 -13.19 16.48 6.60
N LEU A 229 -12.32 15.70 5.95
CA LEU A 229 -12.00 14.32 6.33
C LEU A 229 -10.96 14.24 7.46
N GLY A 230 -10.36 15.37 7.83
CA GLY A 230 -9.50 15.49 9.00
C GLY A 230 -10.26 15.63 10.29
N ILE A 231 -9.55 15.42 11.41
CA ILE A 231 -10.10 15.72 12.72
C ILE A 231 -10.24 17.24 12.83
N SER A 232 -11.46 17.71 13.00
CA SER A 232 -11.76 19.14 13.05
C SER A 232 -11.05 19.82 14.22
N VAL A 233 -9.89 20.43 13.96
CA VAL A 233 -9.08 21.17 14.95
C VAL A 233 -9.90 22.23 15.70
N PRO A 234 -10.84 22.98 15.08
CA PRO A 234 -11.75 23.85 15.84
C PRO A 234 -12.65 23.11 16.84
N LYS A 235 -13.14 21.91 16.52
CA LYS A 235 -13.88 21.07 17.48
C LYS A 235 -12.96 20.53 18.59
N VAL A 236 -11.70 20.21 18.29
CA VAL A 236 -10.68 19.83 19.30
C VAL A 236 -10.48 21.00 20.26
N LEU A 237 -10.06 22.16 19.75
CA LEU A 237 -9.82 23.37 20.54
C LEU A 237 -11.04 23.79 21.39
N LYS A 238 -12.27 23.60 20.91
CA LYS A 238 -13.49 23.92 21.67
C LYS A 238 -13.73 22.99 22.87
N ARG A 239 -13.23 21.75 22.86
CA ARG A 239 -13.34 20.80 23.99
C ARG A 239 -12.09 20.75 24.86
N THR A 240 -10.93 21.10 24.31
CA THR A 240 -9.66 21.21 25.04
C THR A 240 -9.77 22.31 26.10
N ASP A 241 -9.35 21.99 27.32
CA ASP A 241 -9.21 22.96 28.40
C ASP A 241 -7.71 23.14 28.69
N PRO A 242 -7.09 24.26 28.29
CA PRO A 242 -5.67 24.49 28.50
C PRO A 242 -5.30 24.71 29.98
N ALA A 243 -6.27 24.86 30.89
CA ALA A 243 -6.00 24.87 32.33
C ALA A 243 -5.87 23.46 32.92
N ILE A 244 -6.20 22.40 32.18
CA ILE A 244 -6.06 21.01 32.60
C ILE A 244 -4.82 20.41 31.94
N GLU A 245 -3.76 20.20 32.71
CA GLU A 245 -2.51 19.63 32.23
C GLU A 245 -2.21 18.25 32.85
N PHE A 246 -1.60 17.37 32.06
CA PHE A 246 -0.99 16.16 32.61
C PHE A 246 0.37 16.50 33.21
N ALA A 247 0.51 16.30 34.53
CA ALA A 247 1.81 16.39 35.19
C ALA A 247 2.85 15.51 34.45
N PRO A 248 4.02 16.03 34.00
CA PRO A 248 4.94 15.32 33.10
C PRO A 248 5.37 13.93 33.56
N LYS A 249 5.42 13.69 34.88
CA LYS A 249 5.70 12.37 35.48
C LYS A 249 4.69 11.27 35.12
N LYS A 250 3.45 11.63 34.74
CA LYS A 250 2.41 10.69 34.28
C LYS A 250 2.57 10.33 32.79
N LEU A 251 3.20 11.20 32.00
CA LEU A 251 3.36 11.02 30.56
C LEU A 251 4.54 10.10 30.25
N ASN A 252 4.36 9.21 29.26
CA ASN A 252 5.34 8.20 28.88
C ASN A 252 5.39 7.99 27.36
N PHE A 253 6.60 7.80 26.83
CA PHE A 253 6.86 7.44 25.43
C PHE A 253 6.83 5.92 25.25
N THR A 254 5.66 5.33 25.51
CA THR A 254 5.49 3.88 25.76
C THR A 254 5.76 2.99 24.55
N HIS A 255 5.68 3.55 23.33
CA HIS A 255 5.85 2.84 22.07
C HIS A 255 7.04 3.39 21.25
N GLY A 256 8.03 3.96 21.96
CA GLY A 256 9.28 4.46 21.40
C GLY A 256 9.12 5.63 20.44
N VAL A 257 9.96 5.63 19.41
CA VAL A 257 9.96 6.61 18.31
C VAL A 257 10.05 5.88 16.98
N ALA A 258 9.71 6.54 15.87
CA ALA A 258 9.93 6.03 14.52
C ALA A 258 10.24 7.15 13.53
N SER A 259 10.89 6.80 12.42
CA SER A 259 11.02 7.69 11.27
C SER A 259 10.65 6.95 9.98
N GLY A 260 10.27 7.68 8.94
CA GLY A 260 9.80 7.05 7.71
C GLY A 260 9.52 8.00 6.55
N ASP A 261 9.22 7.39 5.41
CA ASP A 261 9.14 8.01 4.09
C ASP A 261 10.25 9.08 3.90
N PRO A 262 11.53 8.70 3.76
CA PRO A 262 12.62 9.66 3.61
C PRO A 262 12.59 10.30 2.21
N TYR A 263 12.66 11.62 2.17
CA TYR A 263 12.92 12.43 0.99
C TYR A 263 14.26 13.15 1.11
N ALA A 264 14.70 13.79 0.03
CA ALA A 264 16.00 14.45 -0.06
C ALA A 264 16.24 15.51 1.03
N THR A 265 15.21 16.26 1.39
CA THR A 265 15.30 17.35 2.39
C THR A 265 14.35 17.16 3.57
N SER A 266 13.58 16.07 3.61
CA SER A 266 12.59 15.84 4.67
C SER A 266 12.39 14.39 5.06
N VAL A 267 11.91 14.16 6.28
CA VAL A 267 11.53 12.84 6.78
C VAL A 267 10.39 12.96 7.79
N ILE A 268 9.52 11.96 7.84
CA ILE A 268 8.50 11.86 8.89
C ILE A 268 9.14 11.39 10.18
N LEU A 269 8.80 12.06 11.29
CA LEU A 269 9.14 11.66 12.65
C LEU A 269 7.85 11.34 13.40
N TRP A 270 7.85 10.23 14.14
CA TRP A 270 6.71 9.71 14.85
C TRP A 270 7.03 9.31 16.29
N THR A 271 6.07 9.49 17.19
CA THR A 271 6.06 8.90 18.54
C THR A 271 4.63 8.82 19.09
N ARG A 272 4.45 8.19 20.25
CA ARG A 272 3.22 8.23 21.07
C ARG A 272 3.58 8.63 22.49
N CYS A 273 3.00 9.70 23.01
CA CYS A 273 3.25 10.18 24.38
C CYS A 273 1.95 10.23 25.18
N SER A 274 1.70 9.18 25.97
CA SER A 274 0.41 8.92 26.61
C SER A 274 0.50 9.02 28.15
N PRO A 275 -0.58 9.43 28.85
CA PRO A 275 -0.67 9.35 30.31
C PRO A 275 -0.84 7.91 30.84
N GLN A 276 -1.03 6.93 29.95
CA GLN A 276 -1.25 5.52 30.27
C GLN A 276 -0.50 4.61 29.29
N PHE A 277 -0.18 3.38 29.71
CA PHE A 277 0.43 2.41 28.79
C PHE A 277 -0.57 1.94 27.73
N ASP A 278 -1.83 1.79 28.14
CA ASP A 278 -2.95 1.42 27.29
C ASP A 278 -3.27 2.46 26.20
N ASP A 279 -4.13 2.11 25.25
CA ASP A 279 -4.69 3.03 24.26
C ASP A 279 -5.98 3.72 24.76
N VAL A 280 -6.54 4.61 23.95
CA VAL A 280 -7.75 5.37 24.30
C VAL A 280 -8.99 4.50 24.08
N ASN A 281 -9.45 3.88 25.17
CA ASN A 281 -10.74 3.21 25.25
C ASN A 281 -11.90 4.23 25.30
N ASP A 282 -12.23 4.84 24.15
CA ASP A 282 -13.28 5.84 23.99
C ASP A 282 -14.20 5.48 22.80
N ASN A 283 -15.50 5.58 23.08
CA ASN A 283 -16.62 5.15 22.26
C ASN A 283 -17.61 6.31 21.99
N SER A 284 -17.20 7.56 22.26
CA SER A 284 -18.05 8.74 22.20
C SER A 284 -18.38 9.21 20.78
N THR A 285 -19.69 9.35 20.51
CA THR A 285 -20.23 9.83 19.23
C THR A 285 -20.20 11.34 19.12
N VAL A 286 -19.93 11.86 17.92
CA VAL A 286 -20.03 13.31 17.62
C VAL A 286 -21.32 13.57 16.85
N SER A 287 -22.35 14.13 17.51
CA SER A 287 -23.62 14.42 16.86
C SER A 287 -23.57 15.65 15.92
N GLY A 288 -24.37 15.60 14.86
CA GLY A 288 -24.44 16.59 13.78
C GLY A 288 -24.34 15.91 12.40
N ASP A 289 -24.77 16.58 11.33
CA ASP A 289 -24.81 16.01 9.97
C ASP A 289 -23.45 15.44 9.55
N VAL A 290 -23.39 14.13 9.35
CA VAL A 290 -22.19 13.31 9.59
C VAL A 290 -21.26 13.27 8.35
N PRO A 291 -20.03 13.79 8.42
CA PRO A 291 -18.99 13.55 7.40
C PRO A 291 -18.39 12.14 7.54
N LEU A 292 -17.66 11.68 6.51
CA LEU A 292 -17.08 10.32 6.36
C LEU A 292 -16.19 9.77 7.51
N TYR A 293 -16.01 10.49 8.62
CA TYR A 293 -15.19 10.12 9.76
C TYR A 293 -16.00 10.23 11.05
N ASN A 294 -16.73 9.15 11.37
CA ASN A 294 -17.54 9.07 12.58
C ASN A 294 -16.92 8.07 13.57
N PRO A 295 -16.49 8.49 14.77
CA PRO A 295 -16.24 7.56 15.87
C PRO A 295 -17.59 7.07 16.40
N VAL A 296 -17.92 5.80 16.14
CA VAL A 296 -19.15 5.14 16.59
C VAL A 296 -18.76 3.80 17.22
N PRO A 297 -19.37 3.42 18.37
CA PRO A 297 -18.89 2.32 19.20
C PRO A 297 -19.41 0.95 18.75
N VAL A 298 -19.18 -0.06 19.63
CA VAL A 298 -19.77 -1.44 19.73
C VAL A 298 -18.66 -2.52 19.62
N HIS A 299 -18.42 -3.46 20.54
CA HIS A 299 -19.13 -3.95 21.74
C HIS A 299 -18.24 -4.03 23.02
N LYS A 300 -18.87 -3.83 24.19
CA LYS A 300 -18.46 -4.29 25.54
C LYS A 300 -16.96 -4.46 25.80
N ASP A 301 -16.36 -3.44 26.39
CA ASP A 301 -15.37 -3.61 27.46
C ASP A 301 -15.67 -2.56 28.55
N THR A 302 -15.20 -2.76 29.78
CA THR A 302 -15.80 -2.23 31.03
C THR A 302 -15.64 -0.73 31.33
N ASP A 303 -15.47 0.11 30.30
CA ASP A 303 -15.12 1.54 30.45
C ASP A 303 -16.03 2.52 29.64
N GLU A 304 -17.22 2.05 29.23
CA GLU A 304 -18.28 2.94 28.74
C GLU A 304 -18.48 4.13 29.71
N HIS A 305 -18.58 5.36 29.16
CA HIS A 305 -18.81 6.66 29.84
C HIS A 305 -17.60 7.50 30.31
N LYS A 306 -16.33 7.12 30.04
CA LYS A 306 -15.20 8.06 30.25
C LYS A 306 -15.13 9.12 29.13
N PRO A 307 -15.09 10.44 29.43
CA PRO A 307 -15.05 11.47 28.40
C PRO A 307 -13.66 11.63 27.77
N VAL A 308 -13.61 12.02 26.49
CA VAL A 308 -12.43 12.52 25.77
C VAL A 308 -11.59 13.42 26.69
N SER A 309 -10.28 13.16 26.79
CA SER A 309 -9.40 14.00 27.60
C SER A 309 -9.42 15.44 27.10
N LYS A 310 -9.88 16.35 27.95
CA LYS A 310 -9.79 17.80 27.70
C LYS A 310 -8.36 18.33 27.82
N ALA A 311 -7.47 17.60 28.47
CA ALA A 311 -6.08 17.99 28.65
C ALA A 311 -5.27 17.77 27.37
N PRO A 312 -4.64 18.82 26.80
CA PRO A 312 -3.69 18.68 25.70
C PRO A 312 -2.35 18.11 26.21
N ILE A 313 -1.60 17.48 25.32
CA ILE A 313 -0.18 17.14 25.54
C ILE A 313 0.67 17.93 24.57
N CYS A 314 1.51 18.83 25.10
CA CYS A 314 2.51 19.56 24.33
C CYS A 314 3.80 18.75 24.27
N LEU A 315 4.33 18.51 23.07
CA LEU A 315 5.68 18.02 22.85
C LEU A 315 6.53 19.05 22.09
N GLU A 316 7.79 19.17 22.48
CA GLU A 316 8.86 19.62 21.59
C GLU A 316 9.39 18.44 20.77
N PHE A 317 9.81 18.68 19.53
CA PHE A 317 10.71 17.79 18.80
C PHE A 317 11.99 18.53 18.41
N LYS A 318 13.11 17.79 18.34
CA LYS A 318 14.42 18.29 17.92
C LYS A 318 15.05 17.31 16.92
N VAL A 319 15.74 17.84 15.92
CA VAL A 319 16.55 17.09 14.94
C VAL A 319 17.95 17.68 14.91
N ALA A 320 18.98 16.84 15.07
CA ALA A 320 20.37 17.24 15.17
C ALA A 320 21.30 16.37 14.32
N LYS A 321 22.50 16.90 14.01
CA LYS A 321 23.56 16.17 13.30
C LYS A 321 24.39 15.26 14.21
N ASP A 322 24.14 15.29 15.51
CA ASP A 322 24.87 14.51 16.51
C ASP A 322 23.90 14.04 17.61
N GLU A 323 24.15 12.84 18.12
CA GLU A 323 23.35 12.19 19.16
C GLU A 323 23.26 13.00 20.47
N LYS A 324 24.23 13.88 20.72
CA LYS A 324 24.29 14.75 21.90
C LYS A 324 23.55 16.08 21.69
N PHE A 325 22.85 16.24 20.56
CA PHE A 325 22.06 17.42 20.17
C PHE A 325 22.83 18.75 20.27
N LYS A 326 24.17 18.74 20.09
CA LYS A 326 24.98 19.97 20.07
C LYS A 326 24.69 20.83 18.85
N LYS A 327 24.31 20.21 17.73
CA LYS A 327 24.00 20.86 16.46
C LYS A 327 22.58 20.53 16.00
N VAL A 328 21.60 21.09 16.71
CA VAL A 328 20.18 21.10 16.31
C VAL A 328 20.04 21.89 15.00
N ILE A 329 19.43 21.26 13.99
CA ILE A 329 19.14 21.84 12.67
C ILE A 329 17.67 22.26 12.58
N GLU A 330 16.78 21.48 13.20
CA GLU A 330 15.35 21.76 13.23
C GLU A 330 14.76 21.44 14.61
N LYS A 331 13.78 22.23 15.02
CA LYS A 331 12.98 22.00 16.22
C LYS A 331 11.60 22.63 16.06
N GLY A 332 10.62 22.11 16.76
CA GLY A 332 9.27 22.67 16.78
C GLY A 332 8.46 22.15 17.96
N THR A 333 7.28 22.72 18.14
CA THR A 333 6.32 22.40 19.20
C THR A 333 5.01 21.91 18.58
N VAL A 334 4.38 20.93 19.20
CA VAL A 334 3.26 20.19 18.62
C VAL A 334 2.32 19.69 19.71
N TYR A 335 1.00 19.73 19.46
CA TYR A 335 0.01 19.19 20.38
C TYR A 335 -0.47 17.79 19.95
N THR A 336 -0.81 16.98 20.95
CA THR A 336 -1.59 15.74 20.80
C THR A 336 -2.64 15.58 21.90
N SER A 337 -3.57 14.64 21.72
CA SER A 337 -4.74 14.37 22.57
C SER A 337 -5.23 12.94 22.30
N SER A 338 -6.21 12.50 23.07
CA SER A 338 -6.85 11.19 22.92
C SER A 338 -7.52 10.98 21.56
N ASP A 339 -7.82 12.06 20.82
CA ASP A 339 -8.49 12.01 19.51
C ASP A 339 -7.72 11.19 18.46
N ILE A 340 -6.39 11.14 18.59
CA ILE A 340 -5.45 10.39 17.74
C ILE A 340 -4.61 9.42 18.58
N ASP A 341 -5.16 8.96 19.71
CA ASP A 341 -4.48 8.09 20.67
C ASP A 341 -3.09 8.62 21.13
N TYR A 342 -3.00 9.94 21.33
CA TYR A 342 -1.79 10.63 21.77
C TYR A 342 -0.55 10.42 20.88
N THR A 343 -0.76 10.02 19.61
CA THR A 343 0.29 9.93 18.60
C THR A 343 0.74 11.32 18.15
N VAL A 344 1.99 11.44 17.72
CA VAL A 344 2.54 12.64 17.12
C VAL A 344 3.24 12.24 15.85
N LYS A 345 2.88 12.91 14.75
CA LYS A 345 3.54 12.81 13.46
C LYS A 345 3.89 14.21 12.97
N VAL A 346 5.17 14.44 12.67
CA VAL A 346 5.67 15.71 12.11
C VAL A 346 6.59 15.42 10.93
N GLU A 347 6.65 16.34 9.97
CA GLU A 347 7.67 16.31 8.92
C GLU A 347 8.78 17.30 9.27
N ALA A 348 10.00 16.80 9.47
CA ALA A 348 11.20 17.65 9.52
C ALA A 348 11.62 17.96 8.09
N THR A 349 11.83 19.23 7.73
CA THR A 349 11.92 19.72 6.34
C THR A 349 13.21 20.46 5.98
N LYS A 350 14.08 20.73 6.95
CA LYS A 350 15.30 21.55 6.77
C LYS A 350 16.56 20.70 6.72
N LEU A 351 16.44 19.50 6.14
CA LEU A 351 17.49 18.50 6.13
C LEU A 351 18.31 18.58 4.82
N LYS A 352 19.46 17.91 4.82
CA LYS A 352 20.34 17.78 3.65
C LYS A 352 20.21 16.37 3.08
N PRO A 353 20.32 16.18 1.75
CA PRO A 353 20.32 14.86 1.13
C PRO A 353 21.33 13.88 1.71
N PHE A 354 20.98 12.60 1.64
CA PHE A 354 21.78 11.42 2.00
C PHE A 354 22.58 11.58 3.31
N THR A 355 21.95 12.15 4.33
CA THR A 355 22.59 12.53 5.59
C THR A 355 21.89 11.86 6.77
N ASP A 356 22.68 11.29 7.68
CA ASP A 356 22.23 10.81 8.98
C ASP A 356 21.87 11.97 9.94
N TYR A 357 20.78 11.80 10.68
CA TYR A 357 20.29 12.70 11.70
C TYR A 357 19.82 11.93 12.94
N TYR A 358 19.88 12.60 14.09
CA TYR A 358 19.31 12.12 15.35
C TYR A 358 18.10 12.98 15.71
N TYR A 359 17.06 12.38 16.28
CA TYR A 359 15.85 13.08 16.67
C TYR A 359 15.31 12.60 18.02
N GLN A 360 14.64 13.50 18.74
CA GLN A 360 14.08 13.23 20.05
C GLN A 360 12.86 14.13 20.30
N PHE A 361 11.87 13.58 21.01
CA PHE A 361 10.71 14.31 21.52
C PHE A 361 10.86 14.58 23.02
N ASN A 362 10.28 15.66 23.51
CA ASN A 362 10.29 16.06 24.92
C ASN A 362 8.92 16.62 25.30
N VAL A 363 8.36 16.25 26.45
CA VAL A 363 7.16 16.92 26.97
C VAL A 363 7.54 18.36 27.31
N CYS A 364 6.78 19.34 26.78
CA CYS A 364 7.07 20.76 26.98
C CYS A 364 7.24 21.11 28.46
N ASP A 365 8.12 22.07 28.74
CA ASP A 365 8.40 22.59 30.09
C ASP A 365 8.82 21.51 31.11
N SER A 366 9.43 20.43 30.62
CA SER A 366 9.93 19.33 31.44
C SER A 366 11.18 18.65 30.85
N ASP A 367 11.82 17.78 31.63
CA ASP A 367 12.91 16.90 31.18
C ASP A 367 12.42 15.51 30.70
N LYS A 368 11.11 15.29 30.56
CA LYS A 368 10.57 13.98 30.14
C LYS A 368 10.76 13.80 28.63
N LYS A 369 11.82 13.08 28.28
CA LYS A 369 12.28 12.83 26.89
C LYS A 369 11.89 11.44 26.38
N SER A 370 11.74 11.31 25.07
CA SER A 370 11.65 10.03 24.37
C SER A 370 13.02 9.36 24.26
N PRO A 371 13.10 8.08 23.86
CA PRO A 371 14.31 7.52 23.26
C PRO A 371 14.82 8.40 22.12
N ILE A 372 16.14 8.39 21.87
CA ILE A 372 16.76 9.07 20.74
C ILE A 372 16.66 8.16 19.51
N GLY A 373 16.01 8.63 18.45
CA GLY A 373 16.00 7.94 17.16
C GLY A 373 17.14 8.39 16.25
N ARG A 374 17.58 7.50 15.36
CA ARG A 374 18.38 7.80 14.17
C ARG A 374 17.47 7.77 12.95
N THR A 375 17.76 8.61 11.97
CA THR A 375 17.09 8.61 10.66
C THR A 375 18.06 9.05 9.57
N LYS A 376 17.73 8.76 8.31
CA LYS A 376 18.53 9.14 7.14
C LYS A 376 17.62 9.68 6.05
N THR A 377 17.93 10.85 5.51
CA THR A 377 17.24 11.39 4.33
C THR A 377 17.61 10.62 3.07
N ALA A 378 16.70 10.60 2.09
CA ALA A 378 17.07 10.12 0.76
C ALA A 378 18.18 10.99 0.14
N PRO A 379 18.91 10.51 -0.88
CA PRO A 379 19.62 11.39 -1.82
C PRO A 379 18.62 12.31 -2.55
N ALA A 380 19.11 13.39 -3.17
CA ALA A 380 18.34 14.12 -4.18
C ALA A 380 18.22 13.26 -5.44
N GLU A 381 17.16 13.42 -6.24
CA GLU A 381 16.82 12.48 -7.31
C GLU A 381 17.97 12.23 -8.30
N ASP A 382 18.80 13.22 -8.61
CA ASP A 382 19.92 13.09 -9.55
C ASP A 382 21.30 12.89 -8.86
N ASP A 383 21.34 12.68 -7.54
CA ASP A 383 22.59 12.42 -6.82
C ASP A 383 23.20 11.08 -7.25
N LEU A 384 24.48 11.13 -7.62
CA LEU A 384 25.30 9.94 -7.89
C LEU A 384 25.73 9.30 -6.57
N VAL A 385 24.99 8.27 -6.15
CA VAL A 385 25.30 7.45 -4.98
C VAL A 385 26.05 6.17 -5.40
N GLU A 386 27.05 5.77 -4.62
CA GLU A 386 27.85 4.57 -4.85
C GLU A 386 27.06 3.30 -4.49
N ASP A 387 26.56 3.22 -3.25
CA ASP A 387 25.83 2.09 -2.71
C ASP A 387 24.56 2.53 -1.94
N ILE A 388 23.49 1.73 -2.01
CA ILE A 388 22.28 1.83 -1.18
C ILE A 388 21.92 0.44 -0.66
N SER A 389 21.61 0.32 0.63
CA SER A 389 21.25 -0.95 1.27
C SER A 389 19.85 -0.91 1.89
N LEU A 390 19.01 -1.89 1.59
CA LEU A 390 17.62 -2.01 2.04
C LEU A 390 17.43 -3.30 2.84
N ALA A 391 16.75 -3.25 3.98
CA ALA A 391 16.16 -4.45 4.60
C ALA A 391 14.70 -4.60 4.15
N VAL A 392 14.24 -5.82 3.90
CA VAL A 392 12.86 -6.10 3.46
C VAL A 392 12.18 -7.07 4.43
N TYR A 393 10.97 -6.70 4.86
CA TYR A 393 10.19 -7.41 5.88
C TYR A 393 8.72 -7.59 5.48
N SER A 394 8.06 -8.62 6.01
CA SER A 394 6.59 -8.79 6.00
C SER A 394 6.14 -9.78 7.09
N CYS A 395 4.83 -9.88 7.33
CA CYS A 395 4.20 -11.01 8.03
C CYS A 395 4.73 -11.25 9.46
N SER A 396 4.31 -10.35 10.38
CA SER A 396 4.81 -10.28 11.76
C SER A 396 3.79 -10.74 12.80
N ASN A 397 3.18 -11.91 12.63
CA ASN A 397 2.16 -12.38 13.58
C ASN A 397 2.70 -12.48 15.02
N TYR A 398 2.14 -11.66 15.92
CA TYR A 398 2.61 -11.48 17.29
C TYR A 398 2.50 -12.74 18.17
N PRO A 399 1.37 -13.49 18.20
CA PRO A 399 1.29 -14.76 18.94
C PRO A 399 2.18 -15.90 18.41
N PHE A 400 2.71 -15.84 17.18
CA PHE A 400 3.63 -16.89 16.71
C PHE A 400 5.06 -16.77 17.23
N GLY A 401 5.54 -15.57 17.57
CA GLY A 401 6.89 -15.39 18.10
C GLY A 401 7.37 -13.94 18.26
N PHE A 402 8.59 -13.82 18.80
CA PHE A 402 9.37 -12.59 18.93
C PHE A 402 9.96 -12.18 17.58
N PHE A 403 10.05 -10.87 17.35
CA PHE A 403 10.42 -10.33 16.04
C PHE A 403 11.95 -10.15 15.87
N ASN A 404 12.72 -11.18 16.22
CA ASN A 404 14.20 -11.18 16.25
C ASN A 404 14.81 -10.64 14.94
N ALA A 405 14.20 -10.97 13.80
CA ALA A 405 14.58 -10.52 12.46
C ALA A 405 14.63 -8.99 12.27
N TYR A 406 13.77 -8.21 12.95
CA TYR A 406 13.86 -6.74 12.90
C TYR A 406 15.13 -6.21 13.56
N GLY A 407 15.61 -6.87 14.60
CA GLY A 407 16.75 -6.43 15.38
C GLY A 407 18.10 -6.78 14.75
N ASN A 408 18.16 -7.79 13.88
CA ASN A 408 19.44 -8.23 13.32
C ASN A 408 20.10 -7.14 12.43
N PRO A 409 19.40 -6.43 11.53
CA PRO A 409 19.98 -5.29 10.81
C PRO A 409 20.32 -4.10 11.71
N VAL A 410 19.62 -3.92 12.84
CA VAL A 410 19.94 -2.88 13.83
C VAL A 410 21.29 -3.17 14.50
N ARG A 411 21.52 -4.44 14.87
CA ARG A 411 22.77 -4.89 15.50
C ARG A 411 23.95 -4.87 14.52
N LYS A 412 23.71 -5.22 13.26
CA LYS A 412 24.71 -5.16 12.17
C LYS A 412 24.97 -3.74 11.63
N ASP A 413 24.03 -2.81 11.83
CA ASP A 413 23.94 -1.50 11.17
C ASP A 413 24.09 -1.58 9.63
N SER A 414 23.52 -2.63 9.04
CA SER A 414 23.81 -3.11 7.67
C SER A 414 23.06 -2.40 6.54
N VAL A 415 22.08 -1.54 6.86
CA VAL A 415 21.13 -0.97 5.89
C VAL A 415 20.89 0.54 6.08
N ASP A 416 20.49 1.22 5.02
CA ASP A 416 20.12 2.64 5.03
C ASP A 416 18.63 2.85 5.30
N TYR A 417 17.79 1.97 4.74
CA TYR A 417 16.33 2.07 4.74
C TYR A 417 15.68 0.71 4.99
N VAL A 418 14.47 0.73 5.55
CA VAL A 418 13.63 -0.46 5.73
C VAL A 418 12.44 -0.40 4.78
N LEU A 419 12.17 -1.47 4.04
CA LEU A 419 10.91 -1.69 3.35
C LEU A 419 10.06 -2.69 4.14
N HIS A 420 8.77 -2.41 4.29
CA HIS A 420 7.81 -3.34 4.87
C HIS A 420 6.68 -3.56 3.88
N LEU A 421 6.45 -4.82 3.50
CA LEU A 421 5.52 -5.20 2.43
C LEU A 421 4.10 -5.54 2.94
N GLY A 422 3.88 -5.42 4.26
CA GLY A 422 2.59 -5.57 4.92
C GLY A 422 2.51 -6.76 5.86
N ASP A 423 1.31 -7.01 6.39
CA ASP A 423 1.07 -7.86 7.57
C ASP A 423 1.91 -7.41 8.79
N TYR A 424 1.96 -6.11 9.01
CA TYR A 424 2.57 -5.49 10.19
C TYR A 424 1.78 -5.84 11.46
N ILE A 425 0.45 -5.98 11.34
CA ILE A 425 -0.42 -6.57 12.36
C ILE A 425 -1.22 -7.75 11.79
N TYR A 426 -1.80 -8.56 12.68
CA TYR A 426 -2.91 -9.48 12.36
C TYR A 426 -4.13 -9.10 13.19
N GLU A 427 -5.32 -9.33 12.63
CA GLU A 427 -6.61 -8.91 13.15
C GLU A 427 -7.22 -9.87 14.19
N TYR A 428 -6.69 -11.09 14.28
CA TYR A 428 -7.28 -12.21 15.01
C TYR A 428 -7.12 -12.18 16.54
N GLN A 429 -8.02 -12.85 17.27
CA GLN A 429 -7.85 -13.21 18.69
C GLN A 429 -6.80 -14.30 18.93
N ASP A 430 -6.34 -14.47 20.16
CA ASP A 430 -5.43 -15.56 20.53
C ASP A 430 -6.11 -16.94 20.37
N GLY A 431 -5.37 -17.89 19.79
CA GLY A 431 -5.85 -19.25 19.51
C GLY A 431 -6.51 -19.41 18.15
N HIS A 432 -6.96 -18.32 17.52
CA HIS A 432 -7.64 -18.36 16.22
C HIS A 432 -6.64 -18.54 15.06
N TYR A 433 -5.56 -17.75 15.01
CA TYR A 433 -4.45 -17.95 14.09
C TYR A 433 -3.11 -17.90 14.86
N GLY A 434 -2.78 -19.02 15.49
CA GLY A 434 -1.68 -19.10 16.46
C GLY A 434 -2.14 -18.74 17.88
N SER A 435 -1.33 -19.08 18.88
CA SER A 435 -1.52 -18.67 20.27
C SER A 435 -0.14 -18.41 20.87
N GLY A 436 -0.03 -17.28 21.56
CA GLY A 436 1.19 -16.80 22.22
C GLY A 436 1.12 -16.89 23.75
N LYS A 437 0.06 -17.50 24.32
CA LYS A 437 -0.15 -17.65 25.77
C LYS A 437 1.04 -18.28 26.49
N ASP A 438 1.71 -19.24 25.84
CA ASP A 438 2.88 -19.97 26.35
C ASP A 438 4.19 -19.15 26.30
N ILE A 439 4.23 -18.06 25.56
CA ILE A 439 5.40 -17.17 25.39
C ILE A 439 5.10 -15.71 25.82
N GLY A 440 3.96 -15.45 26.46
CA GLY A 440 3.55 -14.12 26.91
C GLY A 440 3.12 -13.15 25.80
N ARG A 441 2.82 -13.65 24.59
CA ARG A 441 2.51 -12.85 23.39
C ARG A 441 1.05 -12.95 22.96
N VAL A 442 0.12 -12.74 23.89
CA VAL A 442 -1.31 -12.60 23.58
C VAL A 442 -1.54 -11.26 22.89
N PRO A 443 -2.10 -11.21 21.66
CA PRO A 443 -2.50 -9.95 21.02
C PRO A 443 -3.67 -9.32 21.79
N LEU A 444 -3.64 -8.00 21.98
CA LEU A 444 -4.76 -7.27 22.59
C LEU A 444 -5.46 -6.38 21.55
N PRO A 445 -6.78 -6.13 21.69
CA PRO A 445 -7.67 -6.81 22.63
C PRO A 445 -7.77 -8.30 22.23
N ASP A 446 -7.99 -9.23 23.17
CA ASP A 446 -8.03 -10.67 22.88
C ASP A 446 -9.39 -11.06 22.26
N ARG A 447 -9.61 -10.54 21.05
CA ARG A 447 -10.81 -10.67 20.18
C ARG A 447 -10.38 -10.41 18.72
N ASP A 448 -11.18 -10.85 17.75
CA ASP A 448 -11.05 -10.39 16.36
C ASP A 448 -11.41 -8.88 16.32
N ILE A 449 -10.63 -8.05 15.61
CA ILE A 449 -10.70 -6.57 15.70
C ILE A 449 -11.54 -5.92 14.60
N PHE A 450 -12.39 -4.93 14.96
CA PHE A 450 -13.30 -4.27 14.02
C PHE A 450 -13.40 -2.74 14.22
N THR A 451 -13.35 -2.27 15.46
CA THR A 451 -13.45 -0.84 15.80
C THR A 451 -12.11 -0.12 15.71
N LEU A 452 -12.13 1.21 15.60
CA LEU A 452 -10.92 2.04 15.66
C LEU A 452 -10.10 1.81 16.94
N TYR A 453 -10.78 1.57 18.08
CA TYR A 453 -10.13 1.19 19.33
C TYR A 453 -9.39 -0.14 19.17
N ASP A 454 -10.06 -1.18 18.66
CA ASP A 454 -9.43 -2.50 18.53
C ASP A 454 -8.17 -2.46 17.65
N TYR A 455 -8.17 -1.71 16.54
CA TYR A 455 -6.98 -1.52 15.69
C TYR A 455 -5.87 -0.71 16.38
N ARG A 456 -6.20 0.35 17.13
CA ARG A 456 -5.21 1.12 17.91
C ARG A 456 -4.56 0.26 18.99
N LYS A 457 -5.36 -0.44 19.79
CA LYS A 457 -4.91 -1.42 20.79
C LYS A 457 -4.07 -2.54 20.16
N ARG A 458 -4.41 -2.99 18.94
CA ARG A 458 -3.62 -3.99 18.21
C ARG A 458 -2.25 -3.45 17.79
N HIS A 459 -2.20 -2.28 17.18
CA HIS A 459 -0.93 -1.60 16.86
C HIS A 459 -0.09 -1.35 18.11
N ALA A 460 -0.70 -0.91 19.21
CA ALA A 460 -0.04 -0.74 20.50
C ALA A 460 0.61 -2.04 20.98
N THR A 461 -0.14 -3.14 20.96
CA THR A 461 0.36 -4.46 21.39
C THR A 461 1.57 -4.90 20.57
N TYR A 462 1.50 -4.79 19.24
CA TYR A 462 2.60 -5.18 18.37
C TYR A 462 3.83 -4.29 18.60
N ARG A 463 3.62 -2.98 18.81
CA ARG A 463 4.65 -1.99 19.21
C ARG A 463 5.22 -2.19 20.62
N THR A 464 4.89 -3.25 21.35
CA THR A 464 5.62 -3.62 22.58
C THR A 464 6.86 -4.49 22.32
N ASP A 465 7.01 -5.05 21.11
CA ASP A 465 8.18 -5.85 20.76
C ASP A 465 9.46 -5.00 20.67
N LEU A 466 10.51 -5.41 21.39
CA LEU A 466 11.72 -4.63 21.55
C LEU A 466 12.58 -4.54 20.28
N ASP A 467 12.57 -5.54 19.40
CA ASP A 467 13.35 -5.51 18.15
C ASP A 467 12.63 -4.72 17.06
N LEU A 468 11.29 -4.75 17.05
CA LEU A 468 10.49 -3.82 16.25
C LEU A 468 10.68 -2.37 16.68
N LEU A 469 10.67 -2.09 17.98
CA LEU A 469 10.98 -0.75 18.51
C LEU A 469 12.40 -0.31 18.14
N ALA A 470 13.39 -1.19 18.28
CA ALA A 470 14.78 -0.90 17.91
C ALA A 470 14.92 -0.57 16.42
N SER A 471 14.25 -1.31 15.53
CA SER A 471 14.31 -1.08 14.08
C SER A 471 13.63 0.23 13.66
N HIS A 472 12.49 0.56 14.24
CA HIS A 472 11.86 1.87 14.05
C HIS A 472 12.69 3.03 14.62
N GLN A 473 13.37 2.83 15.74
CA GLN A 473 14.24 3.83 16.35
C GLN A 473 15.54 4.02 15.56
N ARG A 474 16.02 3.01 14.81
CA ARG A 474 17.30 3.06 14.09
C ARG A 474 17.17 3.57 12.65
N PHE A 475 16.13 3.16 11.92
CA PHE A 475 16.05 3.34 10.48
C PHE A 475 14.80 4.14 10.05
N PRO A 476 14.87 4.88 8.93
CA PRO A 476 13.69 5.34 8.20
C PRO A 476 12.98 4.15 7.50
N TRP A 477 11.69 3.98 7.77
CA TRP A 477 10.85 2.95 7.15
C TRP A 477 10.05 3.50 5.96
N ILE A 478 9.90 2.68 4.92
CA ILE A 478 9.00 2.86 3.78
C ILE A 478 8.02 1.67 3.79
N PRO A 479 6.94 1.73 4.59
CA PRO A 479 6.00 0.63 4.70
C PRO A 479 4.83 0.78 3.71
N VAL A 480 4.26 -0.36 3.36
CA VAL A 480 2.90 -0.47 2.82
C VAL A 480 2.14 -1.55 3.61
N TRP A 481 0.82 -1.54 3.55
CA TRP A 481 -0.01 -2.60 4.13
C TRP A 481 -0.14 -3.79 3.17
N ASP A 482 -0.55 -4.92 3.74
CA ASP A 482 -1.15 -6.04 3.01
C ASP A 482 -2.63 -6.16 3.43
N ASP A 483 -3.18 -7.36 3.55
CA ASP A 483 -4.57 -7.57 3.94
C ASP A 483 -4.77 -7.60 5.46
N HIS A 484 -3.86 -8.18 6.25
CA HIS A 484 -4.10 -8.33 7.70
C HIS A 484 -4.02 -7.01 8.49
N GLU A 485 -3.53 -5.91 7.90
CA GLU A 485 -3.80 -4.56 8.41
C GLU A 485 -5.29 -4.23 8.49
N VAL A 486 -6.13 -4.84 7.65
CA VAL A 486 -7.60 -4.74 7.67
C VAL A 486 -8.19 -6.08 8.15
N ALA A 487 -8.17 -7.09 7.29
CA ALA A 487 -8.66 -8.45 7.50
C ALA A 487 -8.24 -9.36 6.33
N ASP A 488 -7.97 -10.62 6.65
CA ASP A 488 -7.62 -11.74 5.76
C ASP A 488 -8.32 -11.70 4.38
N ASN A 489 -7.52 -11.80 3.32
CA ASN A 489 -7.90 -11.74 1.92
C ASN A 489 -8.78 -10.53 1.54
N THR A 490 -8.49 -9.33 2.07
CA THR A 490 -9.24 -8.12 1.67
C THR A 490 -9.09 -7.77 0.18
N TYR A 491 -10.18 -7.26 -0.39
CA TYR A 491 -10.30 -6.73 -1.73
C TYR A 491 -11.27 -5.54 -1.68
N ARG A 492 -11.49 -4.80 -2.79
CA ARG A 492 -12.26 -3.53 -2.76
C ARG A 492 -13.61 -3.61 -2.03
N ASP A 493 -14.35 -4.70 -2.20
CA ASP A 493 -15.74 -4.80 -1.70
C ASP A 493 -15.92 -5.81 -0.53
N GLY A 494 -14.83 -6.36 0.05
CA GLY A 494 -14.93 -7.31 1.18
C GLY A 494 -13.59 -7.89 1.72
N SER A 495 -13.69 -8.97 2.48
CA SER A 495 -12.59 -9.83 2.98
C SER A 495 -13.08 -11.29 3.18
N SER A 496 -12.26 -12.17 3.74
CA SER A 496 -12.61 -13.59 4.03
C SER A 496 -13.83 -13.77 4.92
N LYS A 497 -14.07 -12.88 5.89
CA LYS A 497 -15.20 -12.97 6.84
C LYS A 497 -16.28 -11.91 6.64
N LEU A 498 -15.93 -10.74 6.09
CA LEU A 498 -16.82 -9.59 5.94
C LEU A 498 -17.09 -9.34 4.46
N ASN A 499 -18.31 -9.66 3.98
CA ASN A 499 -18.65 -9.68 2.55
C ASN A 499 -19.91 -8.86 2.20
N ASN A 500 -20.27 -7.87 3.03
CA ASN A 500 -21.43 -6.99 2.85
C ASN A 500 -22.78 -7.73 2.75
N THR A 501 -22.89 -8.93 3.34
CA THR A 501 -24.17 -9.60 3.59
C THR A 501 -24.73 -9.22 4.97
N GLU A 502 -26.05 -9.29 5.15
CA GLU A 502 -26.70 -9.10 6.45
C GLU A 502 -26.15 -10.07 7.51
N GLU A 503 -25.91 -11.33 7.13
CA GLU A 503 -25.30 -12.33 8.00
C GLU A 503 -23.88 -11.91 8.46
N SER A 504 -23.01 -11.45 7.54
CA SER A 504 -21.69 -10.94 7.92
C SER A 504 -21.78 -9.71 8.82
N PHE A 505 -22.69 -8.78 8.53
CA PHE A 505 -22.90 -7.57 9.33
C PHE A 505 -23.34 -7.89 10.77
N VAL A 506 -24.23 -8.88 10.95
CA VAL A 506 -24.69 -9.33 12.28
C VAL A 506 -23.59 -10.11 13.02
N ALA A 507 -22.85 -10.97 12.33
CA ALA A 507 -21.76 -11.75 12.93
C ALA A 507 -20.59 -10.86 13.40
N ASP A 508 -20.26 -9.83 12.63
CA ASP A 508 -19.12 -8.93 12.83
C ASP A 508 -19.46 -7.68 13.69
N GLY A 509 -20.48 -7.79 14.55
CA GLY A 509 -20.81 -6.76 15.55
C GLY A 509 -21.49 -5.50 15.01
N GLY A 510 -22.13 -5.56 13.84
CA GLY A 510 -22.85 -4.43 13.24
C GLY A 510 -21.95 -3.43 12.50
N ILE A 511 -20.81 -3.88 11.97
CA ILE A 511 -19.83 -3.04 11.26
C ILE A 511 -19.75 -3.49 9.78
N SER A 512 -19.85 -2.53 8.85
CA SER A 512 -19.72 -2.79 7.41
C SER A 512 -18.26 -2.93 6.97
N THR A 513 -18.02 -3.54 5.79
CA THR A 513 -16.68 -3.63 5.18
C THR A 513 -15.98 -2.27 5.16
N ASP A 514 -16.68 -1.24 4.69
CA ASP A 514 -16.11 0.10 4.51
C ASP A 514 -15.79 0.73 5.87
N GLN A 515 -16.66 0.58 6.87
CA GLN A 515 -16.40 1.11 8.21
C GLN A 515 -15.19 0.42 8.88
N ARG A 516 -15.05 -0.91 8.72
CA ARG A 516 -13.89 -1.66 9.21
C ARG A 516 -12.60 -1.19 8.52
N LYS A 517 -12.63 -1.00 7.20
CA LYS A 517 -11.51 -0.44 6.43
C LYS A 517 -11.12 0.96 6.90
N MET A 518 -12.09 1.87 7.07
CA MET A 518 -11.83 3.21 7.58
C MET A 518 -11.19 3.21 8.97
N ASN A 519 -11.62 2.29 9.86
CA ASN A 519 -11.04 2.11 11.19
C ASN A 519 -9.59 1.63 11.12
N ALA A 520 -9.34 0.56 10.38
CA ALA A 520 -8.02 -0.03 10.15
C ALA A 520 -7.03 0.98 9.57
N VAL A 521 -7.41 1.60 8.45
CA VAL A 521 -6.59 2.54 7.70
C VAL A 521 -6.30 3.81 8.50
N ARG A 522 -7.25 4.29 9.32
CA ARG A 522 -7.01 5.40 10.23
C ARG A 522 -6.00 5.03 11.32
N ALA A 523 -6.14 3.86 11.95
CA ALA A 523 -5.17 3.40 12.95
C ALA A 523 -3.77 3.24 12.33
N TYR A 524 -3.67 2.63 11.14
CA TYR A 524 -2.41 2.50 10.41
C TYR A 524 -1.78 3.87 10.13
N PHE A 525 -2.56 4.86 9.65
CA PHE A 525 -2.05 6.21 9.46
C PHE A 525 -1.61 6.88 10.78
N GLU A 526 -2.35 6.71 11.87
CA GLU A 526 -1.99 7.28 13.19
C GLU A 526 -0.69 6.66 13.75
N TRP A 527 -0.46 5.36 13.53
CA TRP A 527 0.63 4.58 14.14
C TRP A 527 1.88 4.37 13.26
N MET A 528 1.80 4.56 11.94
CA MET A 528 2.93 4.36 11.02
C MET A 528 3.57 5.69 10.59
N PRO A 529 4.92 5.73 10.42
CA PRO A 529 5.65 6.96 10.08
C PRO A 529 5.56 7.34 8.59
N ILE A 530 4.36 7.25 8.00
CA ILE A 530 4.08 7.56 6.59
C ILE A 530 3.56 8.98 6.38
N ARG A 531 3.84 9.57 5.21
CA ARG A 531 3.22 10.82 4.75
C ARG A 531 1.74 10.64 4.46
N GLN A 532 1.04 11.78 4.42
CA GLN A 532 -0.26 11.88 3.77
C GLN A 532 -0.05 11.76 2.26
N VAL A 533 -0.85 10.92 1.61
CA VAL A 533 -0.90 10.82 0.15
C VAL A 533 -2.20 11.49 -0.31
N GLU A 534 -3.23 10.73 -0.67
CA GLU A 534 -4.57 11.22 -1.00
C GLU A 534 -5.59 10.18 -0.52
N MET A 535 -5.90 10.12 0.79
CA MET A 535 -6.71 9.01 1.32
C MET A 535 -8.19 9.03 0.89
N ASP A 536 -8.66 10.13 0.30
CA ASP A 536 -9.92 10.26 -0.42
C ASP A 536 -9.89 9.65 -1.82
N ASP A 537 -8.71 9.46 -2.42
CA ASP A 537 -8.50 8.57 -3.57
C ASP A 537 -8.56 7.13 -3.07
N ASN A 538 -9.77 6.65 -2.77
CA ASN A 538 -10.13 5.32 -2.25
C ASN A 538 -9.09 4.67 -1.32
N LEU A 539 -8.60 5.41 -0.32
CA LEU A 539 -7.61 4.93 0.67
C LEU A 539 -6.18 4.75 0.13
N ARG A 540 -5.75 5.56 -0.82
CA ARG A 540 -4.41 5.48 -1.45
C ARG A 540 -3.22 5.47 -0.50
N ILE A 541 -2.42 4.40 -0.56
CA ILE A 541 -1.10 4.31 0.08
C ILE A 541 0.11 4.29 -0.88
N TRP A 542 -0.06 3.94 -2.17
CA TRP A 542 1.10 3.72 -3.07
C TRP A 542 1.89 5.00 -3.39
N ARG A 543 3.22 4.86 -3.38
CA ARG A 543 4.23 5.93 -3.40
C ARG A 543 5.47 5.51 -4.21
N ASN A 544 6.21 6.50 -4.72
CA ASN A 544 7.52 6.31 -5.35
C ASN A 544 8.57 7.11 -4.58
N PHE A 545 9.79 6.59 -4.46
CA PHE A 545 10.93 7.21 -3.79
C PHE A 545 12.17 7.12 -4.69
N GLN A 546 12.65 8.26 -5.16
CA GLN A 546 13.86 8.36 -5.98
C GLN A 546 15.09 8.47 -5.07
N LEU A 547 15.76 7.34 -4.83
CA LEU A 547 16.95 7.29 -3.99
C LEU A 547 18.21 7.53 -4.86
N GLY A 548 18.37 8.80 -5.26
CA GLY A 548 19.41 9.19 -6.20
C GLY A 548 19.16 8.69 -7.61
N SER A 549 20.21 8.74 -8.44
CA SER A 549 20.19 8.10 -9.75
C SER A 549 20.37 6.58 -9.66
N LEU A 550 20.48 5.99 -8.45
CA LEU A 550 20.80 4.58 -8.24
C LEU A 550 19.56 3.70 -8.09
N VAL A 551 18.59 4.04 -7.22
CA VAL A 551 17.41 3.19 -6.97
C VAL A 551 16.14 4.02 -6.95
N ASP A 552 15.16 3.68 -7.79
CA ASP A 552 13.77 4.11 -7.60
C ASP A 552 12.98 3.00 -6.90
N VAL A 553 12.32 3.32 -5.77
CA VAL A 553 11.49 2.37 -5.01
C VAL A 553 10.01 2.69 -5.24
N ILE A 554 9.32 1.83 -5.99
CA ILE A 554 7.92 1.97 -6.37
C ILE A 554 7.09 1.00 -5.51
N MET A 555 6.44 1.52 -4.47
CA MET A 555 5.61 0.72 -3.55
C MET A 555 4.17 0.65 -4.04
N LEU A 556 3.65 -0.56 -4.26
CA LEU A 556 2.30 -0.85 -4.74
C LEU A 556 1.33 -1.17 -3.59
N ASP A 557 0.04 -1.22 -3.93
CA ASP A 557 -1.08 -1.66 -3.09
C ASP A 557 -1.86 -2.66 -3.94
N THR A 558 -1.80 -3.94 -3.60
CA THR A 558 -2.55 -4.99 -4.29
C THR A 558 -3.74 -5.49 -3.48
N ARG A 559 -4.25 -4.68 -2.53
CA ARG A 559 -5.25 -5.07 -1.54
C ARG A 559 -6.45 -4.13 -1.46
N VAL A 560 -6.27 -2.93 -0.92
CA VAL A 560 -7.38 -2.14 -0.37
C VAL A 560 -8.05 -1.26 -1.42
N TYR A 561 -7.27 -0.65 -2.32
CA TYR A 561 -7.69 0.43 -3.19
C TYR A 561 -8.81 0.09 -4.20
N ASP A 562 -8.53 -0.80 -5.17
CA ASP A 562 -9.47 -1.15 -6.27
C ASP A 562 -9.26 -2.61 -6.73
N ARG A 563 -8.79 -3.47 -5.82
CA ARG A 563 -8.53 -4.89 -6.07
C ARG A 563 -9.84 -5.63 -6.39
N SER A 564 -9.86 -6.36 -7.50
CA SER A 564 -10.98 -7.24 -7.85
C SER A 564 -11.14 -8.38 -6.85
N ILE A 565 -12.32 -9.03 -6.81
CA ILE A 565 -12.60 -10.12 -5.86
C ILE A 565 -11.55 -11.25 -5.92
N THR A 566 -10.99 -11.57 -4.76
CA THR A 566 -9.97 -12.60 -4.55
C THR A 566 -10.58 -13.95 -4.14
N ASP A 567 -9.77 -15.01 -4.01
CA ASP A 567 -10.28 -16.30 -3.56
C ASP A 567 -10.51 -16.33 -2.04
N LEU A 568 -11.75 -16.63 -1.70
CA LEU A 568 -12.30 -16.73 -0.37
C LEU A 568 -12.84 -18.16 -0.20
N THR A 569 -13.14 -18.56 1.03
CA THR A 569 -13.64 -19.91 1.37
C THR A 569 -14.79 -20.41 0.47
N TRP A 570 -15.69 -19.51 0.05
CA TRP A 570 -16.91 -19.80 -0.69
C TRP A 570 -16.84 -19.62 -2.22
N ASN A 571 -15.78 -19.01 -2.78
CA ASN A 571 -15.74 -18.63 -4.21
C ASN A 571 -14.56 -19.22 -5.03
N LYS A 572 -13.69 -20.06 -4.44
CA LYS A 572 -12.40 -20.47 -5.05
C LYS A 572 -12.51 -20.98 -6.49
N GLY A 573 -13.54 -21.76 -6.80
CA GLY A 573 -13.79 -22.28 -8.14
C GLY A 573 -14.11 -21.17 -9.17
N TYR A 574 -14.93 -20.20 -8.78
CA TYR A 574 -15.28 -19.04 -9.60
C TYR A 574 -14.07 -18.14 -9.87
N VAL A 575 -13.30 -17.79 -8.83
CA VAL A 575 -12.12 -16.92 -8.98
C VAL A 575 -11.04 -17.59 -9.83
N SER A 576 -10.86 -18.91 -9.68
CA SER A 576 -9.95 -19.71 -10.52
C SER A 576 -10.31 -19.67 -12.01
N GLN A 577 -11.60 -19.57 -12.36
CA GLN A 577 -12.04 -19.43 -13.76
C GLN A 577 -11.80 -18.02 -14.31
N LEU A 578 -11.84 -16.99 -13.47
CA LEU A 578 -11.66 -15.60 -13.90
C LEU A 578 -10.20 -15.18 -14.06
N ARG A 579 -9.19 -15.99 -13.70
CA ARG A 579 -7.76 -15.64 -13.68
C ARG A 579 -7.26 -14.83 -14.89
N GLY A 580 -7.71 -15.21 -16.10
CA GLY A 580 -7.34 -14.60 -17.38
C GLY A 580 -8.31 -13.53 -17.90
N ASP A 581 -9.37 -13.20 -17.18
CA ASP A 581 -10.34 -12.17 -17.59
C ASP A 581 -9.65 -10.80 -17.68
N ALA A 582 -9.77 -10.16 -18.85
CA ALA A 582 -9.10 -8.90 -19.16
C ALA A 582 -9.43 -7.76 -18.17
N SER A 583 -10.62 -7.80 -17.56
CA SER A 583 -11.11 -6.79 -16.62
C SER A 583 -10.55 -6.93 -15.19
N ARG A 584 -9.96 -8.07 -14.82
CA ARG A 584 -9.37 -8.24 -13.48
C ARG A 584 -8.16 -7.33 -13.29
N SER A 585 -8.05 -6.80 -12.08
CA SER A 585 -6.93 -6.00 -11.62
C SER A 585 -6.68 -6.18 -10.11
N LEU A 586 -5.41 -6.18 -9.71
CA LEU A 586 -5.00 -6.09 -8.30
C LEU A 586 -4.99 -4.65 -7.79
N MET A 587 -4.69 -3.69 -8.69
CA MET A 587 -4.37 -2.30 -8.37
C MET A 587 -5.45 -1.31 -8.86
N GLY A 588 -6.34 -1.75 -9.74
CA GLY A 588 -7.24 -0.88 -10.48
C GLY A 588 -6.55 0.07 -11.45
N SER A 589 -7.37 0.70 -12.30
CA SER A 589 -6.88 1.48 -13.44
C SER A 589 -6.05 2.72 -13.08
N ARG A 590 -6.32 3.41 -11.96
CA ARG A 590 -5.59 4.64 -11.58
C ARG A 590 -4.15 4.31 -11.19
N GLN A 591 -3.97 3.27 -10.38
CA GLN A 591 -2.66 2.83 -9.93
C GLN A 591 -1.89 2.07 -11.02
N GLU A 592 -2.54 1.25 -11.85
CA GLU A 592 -1.90 0.66 -13.04
C GLU A 592 -1.27 1.74 -13.93
N ASN A 593 -2.03 2.77 -14.31
CA ASN A 593 -1.53 3.88 -15.13
C ASN A 593 -0.43 4.70 -14.43
N TRP A 594 -0.52 4.89 -13.10
CA TRP A 594 0.54 5.53 -12.32
C TRP A 594 1.82 4.68 -12.31
N PHE A 595 1.71 3.38 -12.07
CA PHE A 595 2.82 2.43 -11.98
C PHE A 595 3.57 2.32 -13.30
N TYR A 596 2.84 2.06 -14.39
CA TYR A 596 3.42 1.95 -15.73
C TYR A 596 4.11 3.24 -16.17
N ARG A 597 3.53 4.40 -15.82
CA ARG A 597 4.17 5.70 -16.06
C ARG A 597 5.44 5.88 -15.22
N ASN A 598 5.44 5.55 -13.93
CA ASN A 598 6.65 5.68 -13.09
C ASN A 598 7.78 4.76 -13.56
N LEU A 599 7.48 3.55 -14.04
CA LEU A 599 8.49 2.66 -14.66
C LEU A 599 9.15 3.32 -15.87
N ILE A 600 8.34 3.91 -16.77
CA ILE A 600 8.81 4.60 -17.98
C ILE A 600 9.60 5.86 -17.62
N GLU A 601 9.02 6.76 -16.80
CA GLU A 601 9.66 8.01 -16.36
C GLU A 601 11.00 7.73 -15.64
N SER A 602 11.05 6.69 -14.80
CA SER A 602 12.29 6.21 -14.17
C SER A 602 13.34 5.76 -15.19
N ALA A 603 12.92 5.05 -16.24
CA ALA A 603 13.82 4.57 -17.30
C ALA A 603 14.36 5.71 -18.15
N GLU A 604 13.50 6.66 -18.52
CA GLU A 604 13.85 7.87 -19.29
C GLU A 604 14.77 8.81 -18.49
N ARG A 605 14.57 8.92 -17.17
CA ARG A 605 15.46 9.64 -16.24
C ARG A 605 16.84 9.00 -16.11
N GLY A 606 17.00 7.73 -16.48
CA GLY A 606 18.26 6.99 -16.38
C GLY A 606 18.56 6.43 -14.98
N ALA A 607 17.55 6.30 -14.12
CA ALA A 607 17.71 5.66 -12.82
C ALA A 607 18.22 4.23 -12.98
N LYS A 608 19.22 3.83 -12.18
CA LYS A 608 19.96 2.60 -12.44
C LYS A 608 19.13 1.34 -12.16
N TRP A 609 18.39 1.31 -11.07
CA TRP A 609 17.55 0.19 -10.62
C TRP A 609 16.12 0.63 -10.28
N ARG A 610 15.16 -0.26 -10.44
CA ARG A 610 13.75 -0.10 -10.05
C ARG A 610 13.35 -1.22 -9.11
N VAL A 611 13.10 -0.91 -7.84
CA VAL A 611 12.56 -1.86 -6.87
C VAL A 611 11.05 -1.71 -6.84
N ILE A 612 10.33 -2.79 -7.16
CA ILE A 612 8.87 -2.80 -7.23
C ILE A 612 8.38 -3.56 -6.00
N GLY A 613 7.89 -2.80 -5.01
CA GLY A 613 7.32 -3.35 -3.78
C GLY A 613 5.90 -3.83 -4.03
N SER A 614 5.69 -5.15 -4.02
CA SER A 614 4.39 -5.82 -4.06
C SER A 614 4.15 -6.51 -2.71
N GLN A 615 2.89 -6.65 -2.33
CA GLN A 615 2.49 -7.49 -1.20
C GLN A 615 2.69 -8.97 -1.56
N VAL A 616 2.09 -9.38 -2.67
CA VAL A 616 1.99 -10.78 -3.11
C VAL A 616 2.96 -11.15 -4.23
N VAL A 617 3.29 -12.44 -4.29
CA VAL A 617 4.22 -13.02 -5.27
C VAL A 617 3.77 -12.80 -6.73
N PHE A 618 4.67 -12.27 -7.54
CA PHE A 618 4.50 -11.96 -8.96
C PHE A 618 4.78 -13.15 -9.88
N SER A 619 5.67 -14.07 -9.48
CA SER A 619 5.99 -15.28 -10.24
C SER A 619 4.77 -16.17 -10.47
N HIS A 620 4.75 -16.82 -11.63
CA HIS A 620 3.81 -17.91 -11.88
C HIS A 620 4.36 -19.20 -11.28
N ILE A 621 3.91 -19.53 -10.06
CA ILE A 621 4.34 -20.73 -9.33
C ILE A 621 3.16 -21.70 -9.23
N ASN A 622 3.33 -22.87 -9.85
CA ASN A 622 2.48 -24.03 -9.66
C ASN A 622 2.91 -24.79 -8.40
N GLU A 623 2.07 -24.74 -7.36
CA GLU A 623 2.36 -25.32 -6.06
C GLU A 623 1.82 -26.75 -5.86
N SER A 624 1.08 -27.27 -6.86
CA SER A 624 0.35 -28.54 -6.74
C SER A 624 1.25 -29.76 -6.47
N ALA A 625 2.50 -29.73 -6.92
CA ALA A 625 3.47 -30.78 -6.65
C ALA A 625 3.84 -30.88 -5.15
N ALA A 626 3.81 -29.78 -4.40
CA ALA A 626 4.19 -29.74 -2.99
C ALA A 626 3.01 -29.70 -2.01
N PHE A 627 1.84 -29.21 -2.44
CA PHE A 627 0.65 -29.07 -1.58
C PHE A 627 -0.62 -29.78 -2.12
N GLY A 628 -0.52 -30.49 -3.25
CA GLY A 628 -1.62 -31.24 -3.85
C GLY A 628 -2.45 -30.43 -4.87
N ALA A 629 -3.19 -31.13 -5.72
CA ALA A 629 -3.88 -30.55 -6.89
C ALA A 629 -4.84 -29.38 -6.59
N ALA A 630 -5.43 -29.34 -5.39
CA ALA A 630 -6.32 -28.26 -4.96
C ALA A 630 -5.60 -26.90 -4.80
N ARG A 631 -4.28 -26.90 -4.59
CA ARG A 631 -3.43 -25.71 -4.46
C ARG A 631 -2.53 -25.60 -5.68
N ASN A 632 -3.14 -25.38 -6.85
CA ASN A 632 -2.41 -25.29 -8.11
C ASN A 632 -1.67 -23.95 -8.28
N LEU A 633 -2.37 -22.82 -8.20
CA LEU A 633 -1.80 -21.47 -8.19
C LEU A 633 -2.41 -20.72 -7.02
N ASN A 634 -1.65 -19.83 -6.38
CA ASN A 634 -2.22 -18.83 -5.49
C ASN A 634 -3.11 -17.86 -6.32
N ASN A 635 -4.41 -17.88 -6.04
CA ASN A 635 -5.42 -17.02 -6.65
C ASN A 635 -5.47 -15.62 -6.02
N ASP A 636 -4.93 -15.50 -4.82
CA ASP A 636 -4.79 -14.25 -4.11
C ASP A 636 -3.56 -13.47 -4.62
N ALA A 637 -2.48 -14.18 -4.97
CA ALA A 637 -1.32 -13.60 -5.65
C ALA A 637 -1.56 -13.20 -7.13
N TRP A 638 -0.55 -12.61 -7.79
CA TRP A 638 -0.64 -12.17 -9.20
C TRP A 638 -1.03 -13.28 -10.19
N SER A 639 -0.84 -14.54 -9.84
CA SER A 639 -1.31 -15.69 -10.63
C SER A 639 -2.85 -15.80 -10.71
N GLY A 640 -3.58 -15.15 -9.82
CA GLY A 640 -5.03 -14.93 -9.85
C GLY A 640 -5.51 -13.76 -10.73
N TYR A 641 -4.59 -12.95 -11.24
CA TYR A 641 -4.86 -11.69 -11.94
C TYR A 641 -3.96 -11.59 -13.19
N GLN A 642 -3.96 -12.65 -14.00
CA GLN A 642 -3.02 -12.86 -15.10
C GLN A 642 -3.11 -11.76 -16.16
N ALA A 643 -4.31 -11.21 -16.40
CA ALA A 643 -4.49 -10.07 -17.30
C ALA A 643 -3.70 -8.82 -16.81
N ASN A 644 -3.75 -8.50 -15.52
CA ASN A 644 -3.00 -7.38 -14.95
C ASN A 644 -1.48 -7.66 -14.96
N ARG A 645 -1.08 -8.89 -14.61
CA ARG A 645 0.31 -9.36 -14.69
C ARG A 645 0.89 -9.22 -16.11
N ASN A 646 0.12 -9.61 -17.12
CA ASN A 646 0.51 -9.51 -18.52
C ASN A 646 0.57 -8.04 -19.00
N ARG A 647 -0.29 -7.14 -18.53
CA ARG A 647 -0.17 -5.69 -18.79
C ARG A 647 1.13 -5.12 -18.20
N THR A 648 1.54 -5.59 -17.02
CA THR A 648 2.82 -5.22 -16.40
C THR A 648 4.00 -5.70 -17.23
N PHE A 649 4.05 -6.98 -17.61
CA PHE A 649 5.11 -7.49 -18.48
C PHE A 649 5.16 -6.79 -19.84
N LYS A 650 4.00 -6.55 -20.46
CA LYS A 650 3.90 -5.83 -21.74
C LYS A 650 4.54 -4.44 -21.64
N THR A 651 4.28 -3.72 -20.55
CA THR A 651 4.89 -2.41 -20.30
C THR A 651 6.41 -2.51 -20.20
N LEU A 652 6.94 -3.43 -19.40
CA LEU A 652 8.39 -3.64 -19.25
C LEU A 652 9.06 -4.04 -20.57
N TYR A 653 8.41 -4.93 -21.33
CA TYR A 653 8.94 -5.48 -22.58
C TYR A 653 8.91 -4.46 -23.74
N ASP A 654 7.77 -3.83 -24.00
CA ASP A 654 7.60 -2.88 -25.11
C ASP A 654 8.52 -1.66 -24.95
N HIS A 655 8.64 -1.15 -23.72
CA HIS A 655 9.50 -0.01 -23.39
C HIS A 655 10.95 -0.44 -23.08
N LYS A 656 11.25 -1.75 -23.11
CA LYS A 656 12.59 -2.34 -22.88
C LYS A 656 13.24 -1.88 -21.58
N ILE A 657 12.44 -1.77 -20.51
CA ILE A 657 12.86 -1.21 -19.22
C ILE A 657 13.75 -2.25 -18.50
N PRO A 658 15.04 -1.98 -18.28
CA PRO A 658 15.95 -2.92 -17.63
C PRO A 658 16.03 -2.68 -16.12
N ASN A 659 16.77 -3.56 -15.42
CA ASN A 659 17.19 -3.38 -14.02
C ASN A 659 16.03 -3.21 -13.03
N ASN A 660 14.91 -3.85 -13.31
CA ASN A 660 13.85 -4.01 -12.33
C ASN A 660 14.26 -5.09 -11.31
N ILE A 661 13.63 -5.05 -10.14
CA ILE A 661 13.67 -6.05 -9.08
C ILE A 661 12.28 -6.04 -8.44
N MET A 662 11.51 -7.11 -8.62
CA MET A 662 10.24 -7.30 -7.91
C MET A 662 10.51 -7.87 -6.50
N ILE A 663 9.80 -7.36 -5.49
CA ILE A 663 9.83 -7.92 -4.13
C ILE A 663 8.42 -8.20 -3.60
N ALA A 664 8.29 -9.26 -2.79
CA ALA A 664 7.02 -9.71 -2.23
C ALA A 664 7.15 -10.32 -0.82
N GLY A 665 6.03 -10.32 -0.09
CA GLY A 665 5.80 -10.96 1.21
C GLY A 665 4.72 -12.06 1.12
N ASP A 666 3.63 -11.90 1.89
CA ASP A 666 2.38 -12.72 1.93
C ASP A 666 2.59 -14.21 2.26
N SER A 667 3.33 -14.91 1.41
CA SER A 667 3.44 -16.37 1.34
C SER A 667 4.15 -17.07 2.52
N HIS A 668 4.68 -16.31 3.47
CA HIS A 668 5.48 -16.78 4.63
C HIS A 668 6.68 -17.69 4.26
N ALA A 669 7.21 -17.59 3.05
CA ALA A 669 8.32 -18.41 2.55
C ALA A 669 9.26 -17.62 1.62
N ASN A 670 10.49 -18.08 1.49
CA ASN A 670 11.46 -17.47 0.58
C ASN A 670 11.27 -18.03 -0.85
N TRP A 671 11.26 -17.15 -1.84
CA TRP A 671 11.18 -17.50 -3.27
C TRP A 671 12.10 -16.61 -4.09
N VAL A 672 12.87 -17.20 -4.99
CA VAL A 672 13.76 -16.46 -5.89
C VAL A 672 13.60 -16.99 -7.30
N SER A 673 13.19 -16.11 -8.22
CA SER A 673 12.79 -16.46 -9.58
C SER A 673 13.40 -15.53 -10.62
N ASP A 674 13.71 -16.06 -11.80
CA ASP A 674 13.80 -15.22 -13.00
C ASP A 674 12.35 -14.89 -13.44
N LEU A 675 12.01 -13.62 -13.66
CA LEU A 675 10.67 -13.23 -14.10
C LEU A 675 10.56 -13.27 -15.62
N VAL A 676 9.63 -14.11 -16.08
CA VAL A 676 9.43 -14.43 -17.49
C VAL A 676 7.98 -14.20 -17.87
N TRP A 677 7.77 -13.51 -18.99
CA TRP A 677 6.47 -13.45 -19.65
C TRP A 677 6.27 -14.75 -20.45
N LEU A 678 5.84 -15.78 -19.71
CA LEU A 678 5.66 -17.15 -20.21
C LEU A 678 4.80 -17.16 -21.47
N ASP A 679 5.15 -18.06 -22.39
CA ASP A 679 4.50 -18.31 -23.69
C ASP A 679 4.54 -17.16 -24.71
N GLU A 680 4.87 -15.93 -24.29
CA GLU A 680 5.12 -14.76 -25.17
C GLU A 680 6.60 -14.57 -25.50
N VAL A 681 7.50 -14.84 -24.55
CA VAL A 681 8.96 -14.69 -24.71
C VAL A 681 9.67 -16.04 -24.53
N PRO A 682 10.52 -16.48 -25.49
CA PRO A 682 11.32 -17.69 -25.32
C PRO A 682 12.24 -17.60 -24.11
N TYR A 683 12.26 -18.63 -23.27
CA TYR A 683 13.05 -18.64 -22.03
C TYR A 683 13.83 -19.95 -21.87
N ASP A 684 15.14 -19.83 -21.64
CA ASP A 684 15.99 -20.94 -21.22
C ASP A 684 16.25 -20.89 -19.71
N PRO A 685 15.70 -21.81 -18.90
CA PRO A 685 15.92 -21.83 -17.46
C PRO A 685 17.38 -22.10 -17.05
N LYS A 686 18.21 -22.69 -17.93
CA LYS A 686 19.63 -22.97 -17.63
C LYS A 686 20.45 -21.68 -17.64
N THR A 687 20.34 -20.87 -18.68
CA THR A 687 21.08 -19.60 -18.82
C THR A 687 20.36 -18.38 -18.23
N GLY A 688 19.04 -18.48 -18.05
CA GLY A 688 18.15 -17.37 -17.70
C GLY A 688 17.86 -16.42 -18.88
N GLU A 689 18.32 -16.74 -20.09
CA GLU A 689 18.04 -15.94 -21.28
C GLU A 689 16.52 -15.93 -21.56
N GLY A 690 15.97 -14.76 -21.89
CA GLY A 690 14.53 -14.54 -22.05
C GLY A 690 13.81 -14.00 -20.80
N ALA A 691 14.48 -13.94 -19.65
CA ALA A 691 13.94 -13.23 -18.49
C ALA A 691 13.92 -11.71 -18.72
N ILE A 692 12.89 -11.07 -18.17
CA ILE A 692 12.60 -9.63 -18.28
C ILE A 692 13.01 -8.90 -16.98
N ASP A 693 13.00 -9.62 -15.86
CA ASP A 693 13.15 -9.09 -14.50
C ASP A 693 13.55 -10.25 -13.54
N VAL A 694 13.74 -9.98 -12.25
CA VAL A 694 14.01 -10.94 -11.17
C VAL A 694 13.07 -10.67 -10.00
N GLU A 695 12.62 -11.72 -9.32
CA GLU A 695 11.84 -11.60 -8.09
C GLU A 695 12.58 -12.15 -6.87
N PHE A 696 12.53 -11.38 -5.78
CA PHE A 696 12.96 -11.77 -4.44
C PHE A 696 11.78 -11.65 -3.48
N ALA A 697 11.12 -12.77 -3.16
CA ALA A 697 10.05 -12.82 -2.18
C ALA A 697 10.58 -13.41 -0.86
N GLY A 698 10.23 -12.77 0.27
CA GLY A 698 10.78 -13.09 1.58
C GLY A 698 9.85 -13.93 2.46
N SER A 699 10.47 -14.75 3.32
CA SER A 699 9.76 -15.38 4.43
C SER A 699 9.26 -14.35 5.47
N ALA A 700 8.31 -14.79 6.29
CA ALA A 700 7.72 -14.00 7.35
C ALA A 700 8.70 -13.73 8.50
N ILE A 701 8.54 -12.59 9.17
CA ILE A 701 9.21 -12.25 10.45
C ILE A 701 8.87 -13.29 11.53
N SER A 702 7.60 -13.71 11.63
CA SER A 702 7.15 -14.71 12.61
C SER A 702 5.99 -15.59 12.14
N SER A 703 5.16 -15.13 11.20
CA SER A 703 3.99 -15.88 10.70
C SER A 703 4.35 -17.27 10.13
N PRO A 704 3.53 -18.31 10.33
CA PRO A 704 3.95 -19.71 10.15
C PRO A 704 4.16 -20.09 8.69
N SER A 705 5.07 -21.02 8.45
CA SER A 705 5.31 -21.63 7.12
C SER A 705 4.01 -21.97 6.39
N PRO A 706 3.91 -21.68 5.07
CA PRO A 706 2.74 -22.03 4.25
C PRO A 706 2.55 -23.55 4.09
N ALA A 707 3.55 -24.34 4.53
CA ALA A 707 3.53 -25.79 4.58
C ALA A 707 3.09 -26.35 5.96
N GLY A 708 2.72 -25.48 6.91
CA GLY A 708 2.15 -25.80 8.21
C GLY A 708 3.08 -25.54 9.40
N ARG A 709 2.50 -25.14 10.54
CA ARG A 709 3.20 -24.77 11.80
C ARG A 709 4.21 -25.80 12.32
N LYS A 710 4.02 -27.09 12.00
CA LYS A 710 4.83 -28.22 12.50
C LYS A 710 5.78 -28.81 11.44
N ILE A 711 6.03 -28.14 10.32
CA ILE A 711 6.98 -28.64 9.33
C ILE A 711 8.39 -28.74 9.93
N ASN A 712 9.12 -29.81 9.60
CA ASN A 712 10.52 -29.98 9.93
C ASN A 712 11.40 -29.62 8.72
N ILE A 713 12.71 -29.48 8.94
CA ILE A 713 13.66 -29.09 7.89
C ILE A 713 13.65 -30.05 6.70
N GLU A 714 13.67 -31.37 6.94
CA GLU A 714 13.66 -32.40 5.89
C GLU A 714 12.45 -32.28 4.96
N ASN A 715 11.22 -32.28 5.50
CA ASN A 715 10.00 -32.14 4.70
C ASN A 715 9.92 -30.77 4.00
N SER A 716 10.54 -29.72 4.58
CA SER A 716 10.62 -28.41 3.94
C SER A 716 11.50 -28.43 2.69
N ILE A 717 12.61 -29.16 2.73
CA ILE A 717 13.54 -29.34 1.60
C ILE A 717 12.88 -30.16 0.50
N GLU A 718 12.18 -31.25 0.85
CA GLU A 718 11.44 -32.05 -0.12
C GLU A 718 10.36 -31.24 -0.85
N LYS A 719 9.57 -30.44 -0.13
CA LYS A 719 8.56 -29.55 -0.72
C LYS A 719 9.21 -28.45 -1.57
N SER A 720 10.29 -27.83 -1.09
CA SER A 720 11.07 -26.84 -1.85
C SER A 720 11.62 -27.42 -3.15
N LYS A 721 12.10 -28.66 -3.11
CA LYS A 721 12.57 -29.41 -4.29
C LYS A 721 11.46 -29.65 -5.30
N LEU A 722 10.27 -30.07 -4.85
CA LEU A 722 9.10 -30.26 -5.72
C LEU A 722 8.68 -28.95 -6.38
N LEU A 723 8.64 -27.84 -5.62
CA LEU A 723 8.33 -26.49 -6.13
C LEU A 723 9.35 -26.03 -7.18
N ALA A 724 10.64 -25.99 -6.84
CA ALA A 724 11.68 -25.51 -7.74
C ALA A 724 11.86 -26.41 -8.98
N THR A 725 11.68 -27.72 -8.86
CA THR A 725 11.82 -28.66 -10.00
C THR A 725 10.64 -28.56 -10.96
N THR A 726 9.42 -28.37 -10.45
CA THR A 726 8.20 -28.28 -11.29
C THR A 726 8.08 -26.94 -12.02
N ASN A 727 8.58 -25.85 -11.40
CA ASN A 727 8.44 -24.50 -11.92
C ASN A 727 9.68 -24.04 -12.68
N LYS A 728 9.57 -23.81 -14.00
CA LYS A 728 10.70 -23.37 -14.85
C LYS A 728 11.40 -22.10 -14.33
N VAL A 729 10.62 -21.14 -13.84
CA VAL A 729 11.08 -19.80 -13.39
C VAL A 729 11.69 -19.77 -11.99
N LEU A 730 11.21 -20.60 -11.07
CA LEU A 730 11.60 -20.60 -9.66
C LEU A 730 12.98 -21.25 -9.48
N GLN A 731 13.99 -20.47 -9.11
CA GLN A 731 15.37 -20.96 -8.99
C GLN A 731 15.69 -21.46 -7.58
N TRP A 732 15.18 -20.80 -6.53
CA TRP A 732 15.30 -21.26 -5.15
C TRP A 732 14.00 -21.04 -4.38
N SER A 733 13.72 -21.97 -3.47
CA SER A 733 12.62 -21.87 -2.51
C SER A 733 13.08 -22.43 -1.17
N GLU A 734 12.63 -21.80 -0.08
CA GLU A 734 12.91 -22.23 1.29
C GLU A 734 11.67 -21.94 2.16
N LEU A 735 11.14 -22.96 2.83
CA LEU A 735 9.83 -22.91 3.49
C LEU A 735 9.91 -22.94 5.02
N TYR A 736 11.06 -23.27 5.60
CA TYR A 736 11.18 -23.58 7.03
C TYR A 736 11.47 -22.32 7.86
N TYR A 737 12.53 -21.59 7.55
CA TYR A 737 12.98 -20.49 8.39
C TYR A 737 12.08 -19.25 8.26
N ARG A 738 11.87 -18.60 9.40
CA ARG A 738 11.37 -17.22 9.50
C ARG A 738 12.57 -16.28 9.44
N GLY A 739 12.38 -15.04 9.01
CA GLY A 739 13.51 -14.13 8.82
C GLY A 739 13.19 -12.95 7.92
N TYR A 740 14.17 -12.58 7.08
CA TYR A 740 14.14 -11.40 6.23
C TYR A 740 15.23 -11.48 5.15
N PHE A 741 15.33 -10.47 4.30
CA PHE A 741 16.46 -10.32 3.39
C PHE A 741 16.96 -8.88 3.27
N GLU A 742 18.23 -8.73 2.93
CA GLU A 742 18.88 -7.45 2.61
C GLU A 742 19.15 -7.37 1.10
N LEU A 743 18.94 -6.19 0.52
CA LEU A 743 19.28 -5.86 -0.85
C LEU A 743 20.33 -4.75 -0.86
N HIS A 744 21.53 -5.05 -1.38
CA HIS A 744 22.60 -4.07 -1.54
C HIS A 744 22.78 -3.73 -3.02
N PHE A 745 22.52 -2.48 -3.37
CA PHE A 745 22.57 -1.94 -4.74
C PHE A 745 23.84 -1.14 -4.96
N ASN A 746 24.45 -1.30 -6.13
CA ASN A 746 25.43 -0.36 -6.65
C ASN A 746 25.33 -0.25 -8.18
N GLN A 747 26.19 0.56 -8.80
CA GLN A 747 26.15 0.84 -10.25
C GLN A 747 26.41 -0.39 -11.15
N LYS A 748 26.80 -1.55 -10.59
CA LYS A 748 27.14 -2.77 -11.34
C LYS A 748 26.19 -3.92 -11.05
N GLU A 749 25.68 -4.04 -9.83
CA GLU A 749 24.90 -5.19 -9.39
C GLU A 749 23.99 -4.90 -8.20
N VAL A 750 23.02 -5.79 -7.99
CA VAL A 750 22.27 -5.97 -6.74
C VAL A 750 22.70 -7.29 -6.12
N GLN A 751 22.99 -7.28 -4.82
CA GLN A 751 23.17 -8.49 -4.02
C GLN A 751 21.98 -8.67 -3.08
N ALA A 752 21.25 -9.77 -3.23
CA ALA A 752 20.18 -10.16 -2.31
C ALA A 752 20.70 -11.21 -1.34
N ARG A 753 20.59 -10.95 -0.03
CA ARG A 753 21.12 -11.80 1.05
C ARG A 753 19.96 -12.22 1.96
N PHE A 754 19.63 -13.50 1.96
CA PHE A 754 18.53 -14.05 2.73
C PHE A 754 19.02 -14.58 4.07
N PHE A 755 18.29 -14.25 5.14
CA PHE A 755 18.64 -14.57 6.52
C PHE A 755 17.46 -15.24 7.23
N GLY A 756 17.75 -16.28 8.00
CA GLY A 756 16.80 -17.00 8.85
C GLY A 756 17.11 -16.80 10.33
N THR A 757 16.09 -16.81 11.17
CA THR A 757 16.23 -16.90 12.64
C THR A 757 16.16 -18.38 13.05
N PRO A 758 17.05 -18.91 13.91
CA PRO A 758 17.02 -20.32 14.31
C PRO A 758 15.71 -20.70 15.01
N HIS A 759 15.18 -19.80 15.85
CA HIS A 759 13.86 -19.89 16.48
C HIS A 759 13.33 -18.50 16.81
N ILE A 760 12.00 -18.40 16.93
CA ILE A 760 11.25 -17.17 17.22
C ILE A 760 10.49 -17.23 18.56
N ARG A 761 10.70 -18.27 19.38
CA ARG A 761 9.88 -18.50 20.59
C ARG A 761 10.30 -17.66 21.81
N ASP A 762 11.42 -16.98 21.68
CA ASP A 762 12.10 -16.17 22.68
C ASP A 762 12.87 -15.07 21.92
N ARG A 763 13.26 -14.02 22.65
CA ARG A 763 14.04 -12.92 22.08
C ARG A 763 15.52 -13.27 22.05
N ASN A 764 16.12 -13.33 20.87
CA ASN A 764 17.55 -13.60 20.67
C ASN A 764 18.13 -12.77 19.49
N PRO A 765 19.46 -12.56 19.45
CA PRO A 765 20.12 -11.80 18.40
C PRO A 765 20.61 -12.69 17.22
N ASP A 766 20.04 -13.89 17.06
CA ASP A 766 20.67 -14.95 16.30
C ASP A 766 20.20 -15.01 14.84
N GLU A 767 21.13 -15.38 13.94
CA GLU A 767 20.96 -15.33 12.49
C GLU A 767 21.66 -16.50 11.79
N ILE A 768 21.01 -17.06 10.77
CA ILE A 768 21.57 -18.07 9.87
C ILE A 768 21.53 -17.48 8.45
N PRO A 769 22.65 -17.36 7.72
CA PRO A 769 22.61 -17.02 6.30
C PRO A 769 21.94 -18.18 5.54
N LEU A 770 21.01 -17.90 4.63
CA LEU A 770 20.28 -18.94 3.90
C LEU A 770 20.75 -19.07 2.46
N ALA A 771 20.85 -17.94 1.75
CA ALA A 771 21.25 -17.88 0.36
C ALA A 771 21.66 -16.46 -0.03
N ASN A 772 22.60 -16.34 -0.98
CA ASN A 772 22.98 -15.07 -1.58
C ASN A 772 22.75 -15.15 -3.10
N PHE A 773 22.08 -14.16 -3.67
CA PHE A 773 21.86 -14.03 -5.10
C PHE A 773 22.40 -12.70 -5.63
N THR A 774 22.67 -12.65 -6.93
CA THR A 774 23.20 -11.43 -7.56
C THR A 774 22.50 -11.20 -8.90
N VAL A 775 22.20 -9.94 -9.20
CA VAL A 775 21.69 -9.49 -10.50
C VAL A 775 22.68 -8.48 -11.04
N LYS A 776 23.24 -8.72 -12.23
CA LYS A 776 24.13 -7.76 -12.89
C LYS A 776 23.31 -6.71 -13.65
N ALA A 777 23.75 -5.46 -13.64
CA ALA A 777 23.09 -4.39 -14.37
C ALA A 777 23.07 -4.70 -15.88
N GLY A 778 21.89 -4.59 -16.49
CA GLY A 778 21.59 -4.92 -17.88
C GLY A 778 21.30 -6.39 -18.15
N ALA A 779 21.42 -7.29 -17.16
CA ALA A 779 21.23 -8.73 -17.37
C ALA A 779 19.75 -9.16 -17.31
N ASN A 780 18.92 -8.45 -16.55
CA ASN A 780 17.49 -8.75 -16.33
C ASN A 780 17.20 -10.20 -15.88
N ARG A 781 18.17 -10.85 -15.21
CA ARG A 781 18.12 -12.24 -14.77
C ARG A 781 19.11 -12.48 -13.62
N LEU A 782 18.92 -13.58 -12.91
CA LEU A 782 19.84 -14.03 -11.86
C LEU A 782 21.22 -14.41 -12.45
N ASP A 783 22.28 -13.87 -11.86
CA ASP A 783 23.66 -14.23 -12.20
C ASP A 783 23.94 -15.69 -11.81
N ARG A 784 24.50 -16.41 -12.78
CA ARG A 784 24.82 -17.84 -12.72
C ARG A 784 26.33 -18.11 -12.66
N GLY A 785 27.15 -17.07 -12.79
CA GLY A 785 28.61 -17.13 -12.73
C GLY A 785 29.22 -18.19 -13.64
N LYS A 786 30.36 -18.76 -13.22
CA LYS A 786 31.05 -19.85 -13.94
C LYS A 786 30.44 -21.24 -13.71
N VAL A 787 29.61 -21.39 -12.68
CA VAL A 787 29.00 -22.68 -12.29
C VAL A 787 27.74 -22.97 -13.13
N GLY A 788 27.14 -21.95 -13.76
CA GLY A 788 25.92 -22.09 -14.55
C GLY A 788 24.65 -22.19 -13.69
N VAL A 789 24.73 -21.82 -12.40
CA VAL A 789 23.66 -21.96 -11.41
C VAL A 789 23.58 -20.68 -10.58
N PRO A 790 22.36 -20.15 -10.31
CA PRO A 790 22.19 -18.98 -9.45
C PRO A 790 22.81 -19.15 -8.05
N GLY A 791 23.17 -18.04 -7.42
CA GLY A 791 23.69 -18.02 -6.04
C GLY A 791 25.01 -18.80 -5.85
N GLY A 792 25.82 -18.92 -6.90
CA GLY A 792 27.08 -19.66 -6.85
C GLY A 792 26.94 -21.18 -6.79
N GLY A 793 25.71 -21.72 -6.88
CA GLY A 793 25.44 -23.16 -6.88
C GLY A 793 25.29 -23.80 -5.49
N VAL A 794 25.30 -23.04 -4.40
CA VAL A 794 25.14 -23.55 -3.03
C VAL A 794 24.17 -22.68 -2.23
N VAL A 795 23.31 -23.31 -1.42
CA VAL A 795 22.46 -22.68 -0.40
C VAL A 795 22.51 -23.47 0.91
N GLU A 796 22.23 -22.80 2.02
CA GLU A 796 22.28 -23.40 3.36
C GLU A 796 20.97 -24.14 3.72
N ASN A 797 19.83 -23.72 3.17
CA ASN A 797 18.56 -24.44 3.32
C ASN A 797 17.64 -24.34 2.09
N GLY A 798 16.55 -25.11 2.10
CA GLY A 798 15.55 -25.12 1.02
C GLY A 798 16.01 -25.96 -0.15
N TRP A 799 15.77 -25.52 -1.39
CA TRP A 799 16.28 -26.19 -2.58
C TRP A 799 16.64 -25.22 -3.72
N LEU A 800 17.87 -25.28 -4.19
CA LEU A 800 18.39 -24.52 -5.33
C LEU A 800 18.38 -25.39 -6.60
N LYS A 801 17.67 -24.96 -7.65
CA LYS A 801 17.60 -25.65 -8.94
C LYS A 801 18.99 -25.79 -9.55
N GLY A 802 19.44 -27.03 -9.77
CA GLY A 802 20.76 -27.34 -10.35
C GLY A 802 21.94 -27.14 -9.39
N GLY A 803 21.71 -26.63 -8.18
CA GLY A 803 22.74 -26.42 -7.17
C GLY A 803 22.77 -27.53 -6.12
N LYS A 804 23.39 -27.20 -4.97
CA LYS A 804 23.47 -28.07 -3.79
C LYS A 804 22.91 -27.35 -2.56
N VAL A 805 22.31 -28.13 -1.68
CA VAL A 805 22.00 -27.71 -0.31
C VAL A 805 23.12 -28.24 0.57
N VAL A 806 23.79 -27.35 1.30
CA VAL A 806 24.87 -27.70 2.23
C VAL A 806 24.50 -27.03 3.55
N GLN A 807 23.95 -27.79 4.49
CA GLN A 807 23.37 -27.20 5.70
C GLN A 807 24.44 -26.91 6.74
N THR A 808 24.49 -25.67 7.21
CA THR A 808 25.24 -25.27 8.40
C THR A 808 24.43 -25.47 9.68
N ASN A 809 25.13 -25.83 10.76
CA ASN A 809 24.64 -25.67 12.15
C ASN A 809 25.20 -24.40 12.82
N LEU A 810 25.97 -23.59 12.07
CA LEU A 810 26.54 -22.34 12.56
C LEU A 810 25.50 -21.22 12.52
N THR A 811 25.30 -20.60 13.67
CA THR A 811 24.43 -19.46 13.88
C THR A 811 25.29 -18.25 14.26
N ASN A 812 25.09 -17.12 13.60
CA ASN A 812 25.74 -15.85 13.90
C ASN A 812 24.95 -15.11 14.98
N ASN A 813 25.58 -14.83 16.11
CA ASN A 813 25.04 -13.95 17.13
C ASN A 813 25.31 -12.50 16.71
N THR A 814 24.31 -11.82 16.14
CA THR A 814 24.50 -10.50 15.50
C THR A 814 24.88 -9.37 16.48
N GLU A 815 24.69 -9.57 17.78
CA GLU A 815 25.09 -8.62 18.82
C GLU A 815 26.60 -8.67 19.12
N SER A 816 27.21 -9.84 19.05
CA SER A 816 28.65 -10.05 19.30
C SER A 816 29.48 -10.26 18.03
N GLY A 817 28.85 -10.58 16.91
CA GLY A 817 29.50 -11.01 15.66
C GLY A 817 30.14 -12.40 15.74
N MET A 818 29.88 -13.17 16.80
CA MET A 818 30.44 -14.50 17.01
C MET A 818 29.53 -15.60 16.47
N TRP A 819 30.14 -16.60 15.83
CA TRP A 819 29.46 -17.78 15.34
C TRP A 819 29.50 -18.90 16.38
N HIS A 820 28.38 -19.58 16.57
CA HIS A 820 28.25 -20.72 17.47
C HIS A 820 27.49 -21.87 16.81
N ILE A 821 27.71 -23.10 17.28
CA ILE A 821 26.96 -24.28 16.82
C ILE A 821 25.65 -24.36 17.59
N ASN A 822 24.52 -24.34 16.87
CA ASN A 822 23.21 -24.63 17.44
C ASN A 822 23.03 -26.15 17.60
N LYS A 823 22.27 -26.59 18.61
CA LYS A 823 22.12 -28.01 19.01
C LYS A 823 20.78 -28.62 18.60
#